data_AF-A0A0W1GPP9-F1
#
_entry.id   AF-A0A0W1GPP9-F1
#
_cell.length_a   1.000
_cell.length_b   1.000
_cell.length_c   1.000
_cell.angle_alpha   90.00
_cell.angle_beta   90.00
_cell.angle_gamma   90.00
#
_symmetry.space_group_name_H-M   'P 1'
#
loop_
_entity.id
_entity.type
_entity.pdbx_description
1 polymer ?
#
loop_
_entity_poly.entity_id
_entity_poly.type
_entity_poly.pdbx_seq_one_letter_code
_entity_poly.pdbx_strand_id
1 'polypeptide(L)'
;MDSGSKVQFSDREALLYHSYGRPGKIEIVASKPMATQRDLSLAYSPGVAVPVLAIAEDPGSAYDYTVKGNLVAVISNGTAILGLGNLGALASKPVMEGKAVLFKRFADVDSIDLEVATEDPQRFIEAVELLEPSFGGINLEDIAAPNCFIIEAALKEKMNIPVFHDDQHGTAIITAAGLINACHLTGRDLSTVKVVVNGAGAAAIACTALIKALGVRHENVIMCDRKGTIYQGRTEGMDQWKSAHAVPTEARNLTEALKGADVFLGLSAAGALKPEMVKDMAPAPIIFAMANPDPEISPPDARAARPDAIIATGRSDFPNQVNNVLCFPFIFRGALDVRATAINEEMKIAAAYAIADLARQQVPEEVAAAYGGRASSFGPEYIIPSPFDPRLMEIVPAAVAKAAMDTGVAQRPIADMEEYRTQLRARLNPTTSVLTLAYEAARANPKRIVFAEGEEEVVLRAAIQFRDGGYGIPVLVGREGLHDKLRAMGVPDAESFEVHNSVNSPHVPQMVDMLYERLQRRGYLRRDVERMVNRDRNIFGSLLLQLGLADAMITGTTRTYSQSMREVRRVIDHAEGKTPFGIHVLVDQHHTIFMADTTVNERPSAEMLADIAERTAHVARRMGHEPRVAFLSYSTFGNPPGSWLDNIREAVCILDERNPGFEYEGEMAPDVALNLRAMKNYPFCRLSGPANVLVMPGLQSANLSAKLLRELGGGAVIGPMLIGMEKPVQVATMSSTASDLVTLAVLAAGGIAQ
;
A
#
# COMPACT_ATOMS: atom_id res chain seq x y z
N MET A 1 -1.31 9.62 -34.35
CA MET A 1 -2.07 8.37 -34.24
C MET A 1 -2.59 8.34 -32.82
N ASP A 2 -3.90 8.51 -32.72
CA ASP A 2 -4.64 8.77 -31.50
C ASP A 2 -4.85 7.43 -30.79
N SER A 3 -3.96 7.09 -29.85
CA SER A 3 -4.11 5.91 -29.00
C SER A 3 -4.60 6.37 -27.64
N GLY A 4 -5.86 6.07 -27.34
CA GLY A 4 -6.61 6.51 -26.17
C GLY A 4 -6.15 5.91 -24.83
N SER A 5 -4.84 5.91 -24.56
CA SER A 5 -4.31 5.67 -23.22
C SER A 5 -4.60 6.88 -22.33
N LYS A 6 -5.10 6.64 -21.10
CA LYS A 6 -5.27 7.67 -20.06
C LYS A 6 -3.95 8.08 -19.38
N VAL A 7 -2.86 7.35 -19.60
CA VAL A 7 -1.53 7.69 -19.08
C VAL A 7 -0.53 7.62 -20.23
N GLN A 8 -0.06 8.78 -20.68
CA GLN A 8 0.97 8.90 -21.70
C GLN A 8 2.23 9.48 -21.03
N PHE A 9 3.35 8.76 -21.13
CA PHE A 9 4.68 9.25 -20.76
C PHE A 9 5.56 9.31 -22.02
N SER A 10 6.58 10.16 -22.01
CA SER A 10 7.54 10.25 -23.14
C SER A 10 8.77 9.35 -22.93
N ASP A 11 9.45 8.94 -24.00
CA ASP A 11 10.72 8.21 -23.90
C ASP A 11 11.74 8.96 -23.02
N ARG A 12 11.75 10.29 -23.12
CA ARG A 12 12.59 11.16 -22.28
C ARG A 12 12.23 11.06 -20.81
N GLU A 13 10.95 10.99 -20.48
CA GLU A 13 10.46 10.85 -19.10
C GLU A 13 10.87 9.50 -18.52
N ALA A 14 10.73 8.41 -19.28
CA ALA A 14 11.18 7.08 -18.85
C ALA A 14 12.70 7.04 -18.64
N LEU A 15 13.49 7.59 -19.56
CA LEU A 15 14.96 7.65 -19.41
C LEU A 15 15.38 8.54 -18.22
N LEU A 16 14.67 9.65 -17.98
CA LEU A 16 14.94 10.53 -16.85
C LEU A 16 14.60 9.83 -15.53
N TYR A 17 13.48 9.11 -15.46
CA TYR A 17 13.10 8.31 -14.29
C TYR A 17 14.20 7.33 -13.86
N HIS A 18 14.91 6.73 -14.82
CA HIS A 18 16.00 5.78 -14.55
C HIS A 18 17.37 6.40 -14.27
N SER A 19 17.59 7.68 -14.60
CA SER A 19 18.91 8.33 -14.54
C SER A 19 19.01 9.48 -13.54
N TYR A 20 17.89 10.10 -13.16
CA TYR A 20 17.87 11.27 -12.29
C TYR A 20 18.20 10.91 -10.83
N GLY A 21 19.11 11.67 -10.22
CA GLY A 21 19.58 11.41 -8.86
C GLY A 21 20.57 10.25 -8.81
N ARG A 22 20.17 9.13 -8.22
CA ARG A 22 20.94 7.88 -8.18
C ARG A 22 20.45 6.97 -9.33
N PRO A 23 21.28 6.61 -10.32
CA PRO A 23 20.85 5.75 -11.42
C PRO A 23 20.39 4.37 -10.96
N GLY A 24 19.44 3.79 -11.70
CA GLY A 24 18.80 2.51 -11.37
C GLY A 24 17.64 2.67 -10.39
N LYS A 25 17.02 1.53 -10.03
CA LYS A 25 15.80 1.52 -9.19
C LYS A 25 15.98 0.86 -7.83
N ILE A 26 17.17 0.32 -7.55
CA ILE A 26 17.47 -0.41 -6.30
C ILE A 26 18.65 0.19 -5.55
N GLU A 27 18.62 0.06 -4.23
CA GLU A 27 19.76 0.31 -3.36
C GLU A 27 19.82 -0.70 -2.22
N ILE A 28 21.03 -0.94 -1.70
CA ILE A 28 21.24 -1.78 -0.52
C ILE A 28 21.42 -0.88 0.68
N VAL A 29 20.56 -1.07 1.68
CA VAL A 29 20.57 -0.31 2.94
C VAL A 29 20.84 -1.29 4.10
N ALA A 30 21.72 -0.90 5.02
CA ALA A 30 22.01 -1.71 6.21
C ALA A 30 20.79 -1.73 7.15
N SER A 31 20.34 -2.93 7.54
CA SER A 31 19.19 -3.10 8.45
C SER A 31 19.55 -3.00 9.94
N LYS A 32 20.84 -2.91 10.27
CA LYS A 32 21.36 -2.79 11.64
C LYS A 32 22.20 -1.51 11.78
N PRO A 33 22.24 -0.87 12.96
CA PRO A 33 23.07 0.32 13.18
C PRO A 33 24.55 0.02 12.88
N MET A 34 25.25 0.93 12.19
CA MET A 34 26.68 0.81 11.82
C MET A 34 27.53 2.02 12.30
N ALA A 35 27.09 2.70 13.37
CA ALA A 35 27.64 4.01 13.73
C ALA A 35 28.82 3.97 14.73
N THR A 36 29.00 2.86 15.46
CA THR A 36 30.00 2.77 16.54
C THR A 36 31.00 1.63 16.31
N GLN A 37 32.17 1.70 16.98
CA GLN A 37 33.14 0.59 16.99
C GLN A 37 32.50 -0.72 17.47
N ARG A 38 31.59 -0.64 18.45
CA ARG A 38 30.84 -1.80 18.93
C ARG A 38 29.94 -2.36 17.83
N ASP A 39 29.23 -1.51 17.11
CA ASP A 39 28.37 -1.97 16.01
C ASP A 39 29.19 -2.63 14.91
N LEU A 40 30.33 -2.05 14.53
CA LEU A 40 31.27 -2.65 13.58
C LEU A 40 31.79 -4.02 14.08
N SER A 41 32.12 -4.13 15.37
CA SER A 41 32.59 -5.39 15.97
C SER A 41 31.54 -6.49 16.01
N LEU A 42 30.25 -6.15 15.96
CA LEU A 42 29.14 -7.11 15.91
C LEU A 42 28.77 -7.46 14.48
N ALA A 43 28.73 -6.47 13.59
CA ALA A 43 28.39 -6.62 12.19
C ALA A 43 29.48 -7.33 11.38
N TYR A 44 30.73 -7.16 11.81
CA TYR A 44 31.91 -7.72 11.18
C TYR A 44 32.82 -8.37 12.22
N SER A 45 34.13 -8.42 11.97
CA SER A 45 35.07 -9.05 12.88
C SER A 45 35.20 -8.29 14.21
N PRO A 46 35.29 -9.01 15.35
CA PRO A 46 35.25 -10.48 15.47
C PRO A 46 33.84 -11.09 15.60
N GLY A 47 32.79 -10.30 15.86
CA GLY A 47 31.46 -10.78 16.23
C GLY A 47 30.75 -11.62 15.17
N VAL A 48 30.96 -11.31 13.87
CA VAL A 48 30.40 -12.07 12.74
C VAL A 48 30.84 -13.55 12.72
N ALA A 49 31.93 -13.91 13.39
CA ALA A 49 32.35 -15.30 13.50
C ALA A 49 31.32 -16.18 14.26
N VAL A 50 30.56 -15.59 15.19
CA VAL A 50 29.56 -16.32 15.99
C VAL A 50 28.42 -16.87 15.12
N PRO A 51 27.69 -16.07 14.31
CA PRO A 51 26.68 -16.61 13.41
C PRO A 51 27.28 -17.52 12.33
N VAL A 52 28.52 -17.29 11.87
CA VAL A 52 29.19 -18.21 10.92
C VAL A 52 29.36 -19.60 11.52
N LEU A 53 29.81 -19.72 12.77
CA LEU A 53 29.96 -21.01 13.45
C LEU A 53 28.59 -21.66 13.72
N ALA A 54 27.57 -20.88 14.09
CA ALA A 54 26.22 -21.38 14.29
C ALA A 54 25.63 -21.97 12.99
N ILE A 55 25.84 -21.32 11.84
CA ILE A 55 25.40 -21.82 10.53
C ILE A 55 26.20 -23.05 10.09
N ALA A 56 27.50 -23.11 10.42
CA ALA A 56 28.31 -24.28 10.13
C ALA A 56 27.87 -25.52 10.95
N GLU A 57 27.34 -25.31 12.16
CA GLU A 57 26.79 -26.38 13.01
C GLU A 57 25.37 -26.77 12.58
N ASP A 58 24.50 -25.78 12.31
CA ASP A 58 23.15 -25.96 11.80
C ASP A 58 22.89 -25.04 10.60
N PRO A 59 22.96 -25.56 9.35
CA PRO A 59 22.71 -24.78 8.14
C PRO A 59 21.32 -24.13 8.09
N GLY A 60 20.33 -24.68 8.81
CA GLY A 60 18.97 -24.12 8.89
C GLY A 60 18.93 -22.74 9.55
N SER A 61 19.89 -22.46 10.45
CA SER A 61 20.02 -21.17 11.14
C SER A 61 20.41 -20.01 10.20
N ALA A 62 20.81 -20.30 8.95
CA ALA A 62 21.03 -19.27 7.94
C ALA A 62 19.77 -18.42 7.70
N TYR A 63 18.58 -19.01 7.87
CA TYR A 63 17.31 -18.28 7.77
C TYR A 63 17.02 -17.36 8.96
N ASP A 64 17.73 -17.52 10.08
CA ASP A 64 17.55 -16.73 11.31
C ASP A 64 18.61 -15.62 11.41
N TYR A 65 19.84 -15.90 10.99
CA TYR A 65 20.98 -15.00 11.13
C TYR A 65 21.38 -14.25 9.86
N THR A 66 20.72 -14.53 8.73
CA THR A 66 21.01 -13.85 7.45
C THR A 66 19.72 -13.42 6.75
N VAL A 67 19.87 -12.65 5.67
CA VAL A 67 18.76 -12.23 4.81
C VAL A 67 18.16 -13.36 3.97
N LYS A 68 18.76 -14.56 3.94
CA LYS A 68 18.34 -15.70 3.11
C LYS A 68 16.82 -15.96 3.20
N GLY A 69 16.24 -15.88 4.39
CA GLY A 69 14.80 -16.15 4.59
C GLY A 69 13.83 -15.14 3.96
N ASN A 70 14.32 -13.97 3.51
CA ASN A 70 13.50 -12.96 2.87
C ASN A 70 14.02 -12.53 1.48
N LEU A 71 15.15 -13.09 1.02
CA LEU A 71 15.84 -12.66 -0.19
C LEU A 71 15.51 -13.56 -1.39
N VAL A 72 15.00 -12.97 -2.46
CA VAL A 72 14.74 -13.62 -3.76
C VAL A 72 15.71 -13.12 -4.82
N ALA A 73 16.22 -14.02 -5.66
CA ALA A 73 16.96 -13.63 -6.86
C ALA A 73 16.01 -13.54 -8.06
N VAL A 74 15.98 -12.40 -8.74
CA VAL A 74 15.35 -12.27 -10.06
C VAL A 74 16.42 -12.52 -11.11
N ILE A 75 16.37 -13.66 -11.79
CA ILE A 75 17.45 -14.13 -12.67
C ILE A 75 16.98 -14.19 -14.12
N SER A 76 17.73 -13.56 -15.02
CA SER A 76 17.48 -13.58 -16.46
C SER A 76 18.77 -13.67 -17.27
N ASN A 77 18.69 -14.21 -18.49
CA ASN A 77 19.72 -14.05 -19.52
C ASN A 77 19.32 -13.07 -20.64
N GLY A 78 18.15 -12.43 -20.51
CA GLY A 78 17.66 -11.41 -21.45
C GLY A 78 17.35 -11.93 -22.86
N THR A 79 17.01 -13.22 -22.99
CA THR A 79 16.73 -13.84 -24.30
C THR A 79 15.28 -13.65 -24.77
N ALA A 80 14.38 -13.22 -23.89
CA ALA A 80 12.98 -12.94 -24.21
C ALA A 80 12.44 -11.72 -23.45
N ILE A 81 13.12 -10.58 -23.55
CA ILE A 81 12.78 -9.37 -22.80
C ILE A 81 11.46 -8.80 -23.31
N LEU A 82 10.39 -8.94 -22.51
CA LEU A 82 9.05 -8.44 -22.87
C LEU A 82 8.65 -8.89 -24.30
N GLY A 83 8.16 -7.95 -25.13
CA GLY A 83 7.93 -8.14 -26.56
C GLY A 83 9.13 -7.79 -27.46
N LEU A 84 10.30 -7.50 -26.88
CA LEU A 84 11.49 -7.03 -27.62
C LEU A 84 12.40 -8.19 -28.07
N GLY A 85 12.22 -9.38 -27.49
CA GLY A 85 13.00 -10.57 -27.82
C GLY A 85 14.38 -10.58 -27.18
N ASN A 86 15.35 -11.20 -27.86
CA ASN A 86 16.71 -11.34 -27.34
C ASN A 86 17.52 -10.05 -27.57
N LEU A 87 17.70 -9.26 -26.52
CA LEU A 87 18.62 -8.11 -26.49
C LEU A 87 19.82 -8.35 -25.56
N GLY A 88 19.92 -9.56 -24.99
CA GLY A 88 20.99 -9.98 -24.10
C GLY A 88 20.81 -9.54 -22.65
N ALA A 89 21.56 -10.21 -21.76
CA ALA A 89 21.40 -10.10 -20.31
C ALA A 89 21.47 -8.65 -19.79
N LEU A 90 22.45 -7.85 -20.23
CA LEU A 90 22.61 -6.46 -19.74
C LEU A 90 21.41 -5.57 -20.09
N ALA A 91 20.80 -5.76 -21.26
CA ALA A 91 19.64 -4.97 -21.68
C ALA A 91 18.37 -5.34 -20.87
N SER A 92 18.34 -6.52 -20.24
CA SER A 92 17.23 -6.94 -19.37
C SER A 92 17.25 -6.26 -17.99
N LYS A 93 18.41 -5.74 -17.56
CA LYS A 93 18.61 -5.20 -16.21
C LYS A 93 17.54 -4.19 -15.74
N PRO A 94 17.11 -3.20 -16.55
CA PRO A 94 16.05 -2.29 -16.12
C PRO A 94 14.72 -3.00 -15.83
N VAL A 95 14.40 -4.09 -16.52
CA VAL A 95 13.19 -4.89 -16.26
C VAL A 95 13.36 -5.67 -14.95
N MET A 96 14.51 -6.30 -14.74
CA MET A 96 14.81 -7.10 -13.55
C MET A 96 14.84 -6.25 -12.26
N GLU A 97 15.49 -5.07 -12.29
CA GLU A 97 15.41 -4.11 -11.18
C GLU A 97 13.95 -3.71 -10.90
N GLY A 98 13.12 -3.61 -11.94
CA GLY A 98 11.69 -3.34 -11.80
C GLY A 98 10.99 -4.43 -11.01
N LYS A 99 11.22 -5.70 -11.35
CA LYS A 99 10.66 -6.85 -10.63
C LYS A 99 11.11 -6.87 -9.16
N ALA A 100 12.38 -6.56 -8.89
CA ALA A 100 12.89 -6.47 -7.52
C ALA A 100 12.18 -5.38 -6.69
N VAL A 101 11.92 -4.20 -7.27
CA VAL A 101 11.14 -3.13 -6.61
C VAL A 101 9.70 -3.57 -6.35
N LEU A 102 9.09 -4.31 -7.27
CA LEU A 102 7.71 -4.81 -7.10
C LEU A 102 7.62 -5.85 -5.98
N PHE A 103 8.60 -6.77 -5.84
CA PHE A 103 8.70 -7.67 -4.69
C PHE A 103 8.70 -6.90 -3.37
N LYS A 104 9.54 -5.88 -3.26
CA LYS A 104 9.65 -5.08 -2.03
C LYS A 104 8.37 -4.28 -1.77
N ARG A 105 7.83 -3.62 -2.79
CA ARG A 105 6.67 -2.73 -2.65
C ARG A 105 5.38 -3.46 -2.29
N PHE A 106 5.13 -4.61 -2.90
CA PHE A 106 3.85 -5.31 -2.78
C PHE A 106 3.85 -6.43 -1.72
N ALA A 107 5.02 -6.97 -1.39
CA ALA A 107 5.09 -8.14 -0.51
C ALA A 107 6.18 -8.06 0.58
N ASP A 108 6.89 -6.94 0.72
CA ASP A 108 8.02 -6.81 1.64
C ASP A 108 9.04 -7.97 1.50
N VAL A 109 9.24 -8.41 0.26
CA VAL A 109 10.26 -9.40 -0.10
C VAL A 109 11.49 -8.64 -0.59
N ASP A 110 12.63 -8.89 0.04
CA ASP A 110 13.89 -8.31 -0.45
C ASP A 110 14.30 -9.07 -1.72
N SER A 111 14.73 -8.33 -2.73
CA SER A 111 15.03 -8.94 -4.03
C SER A 111 16.21 -8.25 -4.69
N ILE A 112 17.00 -9.03 -5.41
CA ILE A 112 18.10 -8.53 -6.24
C ILE A 112 18.04 -9.16 -7.62
N ASP A 113 18.37 -8.39 -8.65
CA ASP A 113 18.47 -8.82 -10.03
C ASP A 113 19.85 -9.41 -10.34
N LEU A 114 19.88 -10.51 -11.11
CA LEU A 114 21.08 -11.19 -11.56
C LEU A 114 20.99 -11.50 -13.06
N GLU A 115 21.77 -10.76 -13.85
CA GLU A 115 21.90 -10.95 -15.30
C GLU A 115 22.99 -12.00 -15.62
N VAL A 116 22.58 -13.18 -16.11
CA VAL A 116 23.50 -14.26 -16.49
C VAL A 116 23.80 -14.17 -17.99
N ALA A 117 25.02 -13.75 -18.35
CA ALA A 117 25.45 -13.57 -19.73
C ALA A 117 25.77 -14.91 -20.45
N THR A 118 24.77 -15.79 -20.59
CA THR A 118 24.87 -17.03 -21.35
C THR A 118 23.55 -17.44 -22.00
N GLU A 119 23.62 -17.96 -23.22
CA GLU A 119 22.47 -18.59 -23.90
C GLU A 119 22.48 -20.13 -23.75
N ASP A 120 23.55 -20.70 -23.21
CA ASP A 120 23.67 -22.14 -22.95
C ASP A 120 22.86 -22.49 -21.70
N PRO A 121 21.77 -23.29 -21.82
CA PRO A 121 20.92 -23.61 -20.69
C PRO A 121 21.67 -24.37 -19.58
N GLN A 122 22.65 -25.20 -19.92
CA GLN A 122 23.40 -25.97 -18.92
C GLN A 122 24.29 -25.06 -18.07
N ARG A 123 25.00 -24.12 -18.72
CA ARG A 123 25.80 -23.12 -18.01
C ARG A 123 24.94 -22.19 -17.16
N PHE A 124 23.73 -21.87 -17.63
CA PHE A 124 22.77 -21.08 -16.85
C PHE A 124 22.33 -21.85 -15.60
N ILE A 125 21.95 -23.13 -15.74
CA ILE A 125 21.55 -24.00 -14.62
C ILE A 125 22.68 -24.08 -13.58
N GLU A 126 23.91 -24.38 -14.02
CA GLU A 126 25.08 -24.49 -13.13
C GLU A 126 25.34 -23.19 -12.37
N ALA A 127 25.23 -22.03 -13.04
CA ALA A 127 25.43 -20.74 -12.41
C ALA A 127 24.38 -20.45 -11.32
N VAL A 128 23.10 -20.78 -11.57
CA VAL A 128 22.02 -20.56 -10.60
C VAL A 128 22.09 -21.56 -9.44
N GLU A 129 22.35 -22.84 -9.72
CA GLU A 129 22.50 -23.90 -8.71
C GLU A 129 23.60 -23.55 -7.69
N LEU A 130 24.75 -23.06 -8.17
CA LEU A 130 25.86 -22.64 -7.29
C LEU A 130 25.51 -21.47 -6.36
N LEU A 131 24.49 -20.68 -6.70
CA LEU A 131 24.06 -19.51 -5.91
C LEU A 131 22.95 -19.82 -4.91
N GLU A 132 22.42 -21.05 -4.86
CA GLU A 132 21.37 -21.49 -3.92
C GLU A 132 21.59 -21.05 -2.46
N PRO A 133 22.81 -21.13 -1.87
CA PRO A 133 23.01 -20.75 -0.48
C PRO A 133 22.61 -19.31 -0.16
N SER A 134 22.72 -18.39 -1.13
CA SER A 134 22.47 -16.96 -0.94
C SER A 134 20.98 -16.59 -0.84
N PHE A 135 20.09 -17.39 -1.42
CA PHE A 135 18.70 -17.00 -1.67
C PHE A 135 17.69 -17.91 -0.95
N GLY A 136 16.54 -17.35 -0.58
CA GLY A 136 15.37 -18.09 -0.10
C GLY A 136 14.46 -18.55 -1.23
N GLY A 137 14.64 -18.01 -2.44
CA GLY A 137 13.90 -18.40 -3.63
C GLY A 137 14.48 -17.79 -4.91
N ILE A 138 14.15 -18.38 -6.06
CA ILE A 138 14.61 -17.97 -7.39
C ILE A 138 13.40 -17.66 -8.28
N ASN A 139 13.33 -16.42 -8.77
CA ASN A 139 12.38 -15.98 -9.78
C ASN A 139 13.08 -15.89 -11.14
N LEU A 140 12.77 -16.81 -12.06
CA LEU A 140 13.26 -16.81 -13.44
C LEU A 140 12.41 -15.87 -14.31
N GLU A 141 13.06 -15.08 -15.15
CA GLU A 141 12.41 -14.05 -15.99
C GLU A 141 13.01 -13.92 -17.38
N ASP A 142 12.19 -13.58 -18.37
CA ASP A 142 12.60 -13.18 -19.73
C ASP A 142 13.56 -14.20 -20.39
N ILE A 143 13.28 -15.50 -20.22
CA ILE A 143 14.06 -16.61 -20.81
C ILE A 143 13.29 -17.25 -21.97
N ALA A 144 13.90 -17.31 -23.15
CA ALA A 144 13.27 -17.84 -24.35
C ALA A 144 12.96 -19.34 -24.26
N ALA A 145 11.81 -19.73 -24.82
CA ALA A 145 11.50 -21.14 -25.08
C ALA A 145 12.37 -21.69 -26.23
N PRO A 146 12.80 -22.98 -26.17
CA PRO A 146 12.44 -23.99 -25.17
C PRO A 146 13.36 -24.02 -23.93
N ASN A 147 14.41 -23.18 -23.88
CA ASN A 147 15.41 -23.23 -22.81
C ASN A 147 14.82 -22.97 -21.43
N CYS A 148 13.83 -22.07 -21.32
CA CYS A 148 13.12 -21.80 -20.06
C CYS A 148 12.52 -23.06 -19.42
N PHE A 149 11.98 -24.00 -20.20
CA PHE A 149 11.45 -25.27 -19.68
C PHE A 149 12.54 -26.17 -19.13
N ILE A 150 13.65 -26.28 -19.84
CA ILE A 150 14.79 -27.13 -19.46
C ILE A 150 15.43 -26.58 -18.18
N ILE A 151 15.66 -25.28 -18.15
CA ILE A 151 16.25 -24.57 -17.01
C ILE A 151 15.36 -24.71 -15.78
N GLU A 152 14.07 -24.40 -15.90
CA GLU A 152 13.16 -24.45 -14.76
C GLU A 152 13.03 -25.88 -14.19
N ALA A 153 12.84 -26.87 -15.07
CA ALA A 153 12.70 -28.27 -14.63
C ALA A 153 13.95 -28.75 -13.89
N ALA A 154 15.15 -28.47 -14.45
CA ALA A 154 16.41 -28.87 -13.84
C ALA A 154 16.64 -28.17 -12.49
N LEU A 155 16.37 -26.86 -12.39
CA LEU A 155 16.56 -26.12 -11.14
C LEU A 155 15.57 -26.56 -10.06
N LYS A 156 14.31 -26.86 -10.41
CA LYS A 156 13.33 -27.42 -9.46
C LYS A 156 13.73 -28.79 -8.91
N GLU A 157 14.42 -29.61 -9.72
CA GLU A 157 14.90 -30.92 -9.29
C GLU A 157 16.17 -30.82 -8.41
N LYS A 158 17.06 -29.88 -8.75
CA LYS A 158 18.38 -29.76 -8.13
C LYS A 158 18.40 -28.95 -6.84
N MET A 159 17.51 -27.95 -6.71
CA MET A 159 17.54 -26.98 -5.62
C MET A 159 16.55 -27.31 -4.50
N ASN A 160 16.88 -26.90 -3.27
CA ASN A 160 16.00 -27.06 -2.09
C ASN A 160 15.26 -25.77 -1.70
N ILE A 161 15.16 -24.83 -2.63
CA ILE A 161 14.44 -23.55 -2.48
C ILE A 161 13.45 -23.38 -3.64
N PRO A 162 12.37 -22.60 -3.47
CA PRO A 162 11.36 -22.41 -4.48
C PRO A 162 11.94 -21.74 -5.72
N VAL A 163 11.78 -22.40 -6.87
CA VAL A 163 12.07 -21.88 -8.20
C VAL A 163 10.76 -21.63 -8.93
N PHE A 164 10.57 -20.41 -9.45
CA PHE A 164 9.36 -19.98 -10.13
C PHE A 164 9.72 -19.19 -11.38
N HIS A 165 9.13 -19.52 -12.52
CA HIS A 165 9.26 -18.72 -13.74
C HIS A 165 8.02 -17.86 -13.94
N ASP A 166 8.14 -16.54 -13.83
CA ASP A 166 6.97 -15.65 -13.79
C ASP A 166 6.23 -15.58 -15.13
N ASP A 167 6.94 -15.43 -16.25
CA ASP A 167 6.31 -15.41 -17.58
C ASP A 167 5.45 -16.65 -17.88
N GLN A 168 5.82 -17.79 -17.29
CA GLN A 168 5.07 -19.04 -17.40
C GLN A 168 3.94 -19.09 -16.37
N HIS A 169 4.30 -19.21 -15.10
CA HIS A 169 3.36 -19.58 -14.04
C HIS A 169 2.60 -18.37 -13.50
N GLY A 170 3.22 -17.18 -13.49
CA GLY A 170 2.55 -15.94 -13.12
C GLY A 170 1.39 -15.66 -14.07
N THR A 171 1.66 -15.70 -15.38
CA THR A 171 0.62 -15.58 -16.42
C THR A 171 -0.47 -16.64 -16.24
N ALA A 172 -0.07 -17.91 -16.05
CA ALA A 172 -1.00 -19.02 -15.88
C ALA A 172 -1.96 -18.82 -14.69
N ILE A 173 -1.44 -18.44 -13.53
CA ILE A 173 -2.24 -18.26 -12.30
C ILE A 173 -3.28 -17.15 -12.48
N ILE A 174 -2.90 -16.02 -13.07
CA ILE A 174 -3.83 -14.90 -13.28
C ILE A 174 -4.86 -15.21 -14.37
N THR A 175 -4.44 -15.84 -15.47
CA THR A 175 -5.38 -16.34 -16.49
C THR A 175 -6.36 -17.34 -15.89
N ALA A 176 -5.89 -18.28 -15.06
CA ALA A 176 -6.73 -19.26 -14.38
C ALA A 176 -7.73 -18.60 -13.44
N ALA A 177 -7.30 -17.63 -12.63
CA ALA A 177 -8.19 -16.86 -11.75
C ALA A 177 -9.29 -16.14 -12.53
N GLY A 178 -8.92 -15.48 -13.63
CA GLY A 178 -9.87 -14.86 -14.55
C GLY A 178 -10.84 -15.87 -15.16
N LEU A 179 -10.35 -17.05 -15.58
CA LEU A 179 -11.17 -18.09 -16.20
C LEU A 179 -12.18 -18.66 -15.20
N ILE A 180 -11.76 -18.94 -13.95
CA ILE A 180 -12.64 -19.39 -12.86
C ILE A 180 -13.81 -18.41 -12.69
N ASN A 181 -13.53 -17.11 -12.70
CA ASN A 181 -14.53 -16.07 -12.55
C ASN A 181 -15.41 -15.86 -13.78
N ALA A 182 -14.85 -15.93 -14.98
CA ALA A 182 -15.61 -15.83 -16.23
C ALA A 182 -16.55 -17.04 -16.42
N CYS A 183 -16.10 -18.25 -16.09
CA CYS A 183 -16.94 -19.45 -16.07
C CYS A 183 -18.07 -19.32 -15.03
N HIS A 184 -17.76 -18.83 -13.83
CA HIS A 184 -18.77 -18.56 -12.80
C HIS A 184 -19.84 -17.57 -13.27
N LEU A 185 -19.45 -16.45 -13.89
CA LEU A 185 -20.38 -15.45 -14.43
C LEU A 185 -21.26 -15.99 -15.57
N THR A 186 -20.73 -16.93 -16.35
CA THR A 186 -21.44 -17.49 -17.52
C THR A 186 -22.14 -18.81 -17.24
N GLY A 187 -22.08 -19.31 -16.00
CA GLY A 187 -22.70 -20.58 -15.61
C GLY A 187 -22.04 -21.81 -16.25
N ARG A 188 -20.77 -21.71 -16.66
CA ARG A 188 -20.04 -22.80 -17.31
C ARG A 188 -19.24 -23.63 -16.31
N ASP A 189 -19.20 -24.93 -16.53
CA ASP A 189 -18.34 -25.85 -15.78
C ASP A 189 -17.00 -26.04 -16.50
N LEU A 190 -15.89 -25.93 -15.76
CA LEU A 190 -14.53 -26.08 -16.31
C LEU A 190 -14.32 -27.41 -17.01
N SER A 191 -14.95 -28.50 -16.57
CA SER A 191 -14.84 -29.81 -17.22
C SER A 191 -15.49 -29.86 -18.61
N THR A 192 -16.42 -28.97 -18.91
CA THR A 192 -17.17 -28.99 -20.18
C THR A 192 -16.77 -27.90 -21.17
N VAL A 193 -16.10 -26.85 -20.70
CA VAL A 193 -15.71 -25.68 -21.51
C VAL A 193 -14.76 -26.07 -22.65
N LYS A 194 -14.98 -25.50 -23.85
CA LYS A 194 -14.10 -25.65 -25.01
C LYS A 194 -13.13 -24.49 -25.10
N VAL A 195 -11.84 -24.78 -25.06
CA VAL A 195 -10.78 -23.77 -25.02
C VAL A 195 -9.95 -23.84 -26.30
N VAL A 196 -9.75 -22.70 -26.94
CA VAL A 196 -8.78 -22.55 -28.02
C VAL A 196 -7.61 -21.71 -27.53
N VAL A 197 -6.41 -22.26 -27.60
CA VAL A 197 -5.17 -21.59 -27.21
C VAL A 197 -4.43 -21.19 -28.47
N ASN A 198 -4.19 -19.90 -28.66
CA ASN A 198 -3.39 -19.40 -29.77
C ASN A 198 -2.01 -19.00 -29.26
N GLY A 199 -1.01 -19.80 -29.62
CA GLY A 199 0.32 -19.78 -29.05
C GLY A 199 0.71 -21.17 -28.54
N ALA A 200 1.99 -21.51 -28.69
CA ALA A 200 2.57 -22.75 -28.18
C ALA A 200 3.96 -22.50 -27.56
N GLY A 201 4.13 -21.31 -26.97
CA GLY A 201 5.31 -20.92 -26.20
C GLY A 201 5.15 -21.20 -24.71
N ALA A 202 6.10 -20.71 -23.91
CA ALA A 202 6.19 -20.94 -22.47
C ALA A 202 4.90 -20.63 -21.70
N ALA A 203 4.40 -19.40 -21.83
CA ALA A 203 3.15 -18.98 -21.19
C ALA A 203 1.95 -19.82 -21.66
N ALA A 204 1.83 -20.11 -22.96
CA ALA A 204 0.69 -20.87 -23.51
C ALA A 204 0.62 -22.30 -22.96
N ILE A 205 1.78 -22.96 -22.88
CA ILE A 205 1.89 -24.31 -22.33
C ILE A 205 1.58 -24.29 -20.82
N ALA A 206 2.14 -23.33 -20.07
CA ALA A 206 1.89 -23.20 -18.63
C ALA A 206 0.41 -22.91 -18.31
N CYS A 207 -0.21 -21.94 -19.00
CA CYS A 207 -1.65 -21.67 -18.87
C CYS A 207 -2.49 -22.91 -19.18
N THR A 208 -2.14 -23.64 -20.25
CA THR A 208 -2.87 -24.85 -20.64
C THR A 208 -2.72 -25.97 -19.62
N ALA A 209 -1.53 -26.15 -19.05
CA ALA A 209 -1.29 -27.15 -18.02
C ALA A 209 -2.09 -26.84 -16.76
N LEU A 210 -2.07 -25.60 -16.28
CA LEU A 210 -2.77 -25.19 -15.06
C LEU A 210 -4.30 -25.29 -15.20
N ILE A 211 -4.89 -24.85 -16.32
CA ILE A 211 -6.35 -24.99 -16.50
C ILE A 211 -6.78 -26.45 -16.59
N LYS A 212 -5.92 -27.34 -17.13
CA LYS A 212 -6.18 -28.79 -17.12
C LYS A 212 -6.11 -29.35 -15.70
N ALA A 213 -5.14 -28.91 -14.89
CA ALA A 213 -5.05 -29.28 -13.47
C ALA A 213 -6.25 -28.79 -12.65
N LEU A 214 -6.85 -27.65 -13.01
CA LEU A 214 -8.09 -27.14 -12.42
C LEU A 214 -9.35 -27.90 -12.85
N GLY A 215 -9.28 -28.75 -13.89
CA GLY A 215 -10.37 -29.61 -14.32
C GLY A 215 -10.82 -29.44 -15.77
N VAL A 216 -10.20 -28.56 -16.56
CA VAL A 216 -10.48 -28.50 -18.01
C VAL A 216 -10.02 -29.79 -18.68
N ARG A 217 -10.94 -30.50 -19.34
CA ARG A 217 -10.63 -31.79 -19.98
C ARG A 217 -9.64 -31.62 -21.13
N HIS A 218 -8.71 -32.56 -21.25
CA HIS A 218 -7.64 -32.50 -22.24
C HIS A 218 -8.19 -32.41 -23.66
N GLU A 219 -9.19 -33.22 -23.99
CA GLU A 219 -9.84 -33.29 -25.31
C GLU A 219 -10.60 -32.01 -25.70
N ASN A 220 -10.90 -31.14 -24.73
CA ASN A 220 -11.60 -29.89 -24.94
C ASN A 220 -10.67 -28.70 -25.22
N VAL A 221 -9.34 -28.91 -25.22
CA VAL A 221 -8.36 -27.85 -25.47
C VAL A 221 -7.71 -28.05 -26.83
N ILE A 222 -7.94 -27.12 -27.75
CA ILE A 222 -7.28 -27.09 -29.07
C ILE A 222 -6.22 -26.00 -29.05
N MET A 223 -4.94 -26.37 -29.22
CA MET A 223 -3.84 -25.42 -29.30
C MET A 223 -3.46 -25.16 -30.76
N CYS A 224 -3.16 -23.91 -31.10
CA CYS A 224 -2.68 -23.49 -32.42
C CYS A 224 -1.31 -22.81 -32.28
N ASP A 225 -0.40 -23.09 -33.21
CA ASP A 225 0.87 -22.37 -33.34
C ASP A 225 0.97 -21.70 -34.72
N ARG A 226 2.15 -21.17 -35.06
CA ARG A 226 2.39 -20.48 -36.34
C ARG A 226 2.11 -21.34 -37.59
N LYS A 227 2.00 -22.66 -37.48
CA LYS A 227 1.70 -23.57 -38.59
C LYS A 227 0.25 -24.07 -38.57
N GLY A 228 -0.57 -23.58 -37.63
CA GLY A 228 -1.96 -23.98 -37.47
C GLY A 228 -2.18 -24.86 -36.26
N THR A 229 -3.25 -25.65 -36.29
CA THR A 229 -3.70 -26.48 -35.17
C THR A 229 -2.68 -27.57 -34.80
N ILE A 230 -2.50 -27.83 -33.52
CA ILE A 230 -1.71 -28.93 -32.97
C ILE A 230 -2.65 -30.13 -32.79
N TYR A 231 -2.55 -31.10 -33.69
CA TYR A 231 -3.41 -32.28 -33.75
C TYR A 231 -2.60 -33.57 -33.73
N GLN A 232 -3.23 -34.67 -33.29
CA GLN A 232 -2.60 -36.00 -33.31
C GLN A 232 -2.27 -36.44 -34.75
N GLY A 233 -1.01 -36.74 -35.02
CA GLY A 233 -0.51 -37.09 -36.35
C GLY A 233 0.14 -35.94 -37.12
N ARG A 234 0.11 -34.71 -36.58
CA ARG A 234 0.90 -33.59 -37.13
C ARG A 234 2.40 -33.89 -37.00
N THR A 235 3.17 -33.69 -38.07
CA THR A 235 4.64 -33.86 -38.07
C THR A 235 5.40 -32.53 -38.12
N GLU A 236 4.84 -31.50 -38.76
CA GLU A 236 5.53 -30.22 -38.96
C GLU A 236 5.58 -29.38 -37.68
N GLY A 237 6.78 -28.97 -37.26
CA GLY A 237 6.99 -28.01 -36.16
C GLY A 237 6.60 -28.53 -34.77
N MET A 238 6.52 -29.85 -34.60
CA MET A 238 6.22 -30.52 -33.34
C MET A 238 7.50 -30.75 -32.52
N ASP A 239 7.38 -30.59 -31.22
CA ASP A 239 8.39 -30.92 -30.21
C ASP A 239 7.72 -31.67 -29.06
N GLN A 240 8.49 -32.15 -28.08
CA GLN A 240 7.96 -32.95 -26.97
C GLN A 240 6.91 -32.20 -26.14
N TRP A 241 7.04 -30.88 -26.00
CA TRP A 241 6.14 -30.05 -25.21
C TRP A 241 4.82 -29.87 -25.96
N LYS A 242 4.86 -29.57 -27.26
CA LYS A 242 3.66 -29.48 -28.11
C LYS A 242 2.92 -30.80 -28.25
N SER A 243 3.65 -31.90 -28.38
CA SER A 243 3.06 -33.24 -28.51
C SER A 243 2.19 -33.61 -27.31
N ALA A 244 2.52 -33.14 -26.11
CA ALA A 244 1.72 -33.34 -24.90
C ALA A 244 0.35 -32.63 -24.93
N HIS A 245 0.12 -31.72 -25.89
CA HIS A 245 -1.13 -30.99 -26.07
C HIS A 245 -1.85 -31.31 -27.39
N ALA A 246 -1.38 -32.31 -28.15
CA ALA A 246 -2.01 -32.72 -29.39
C ALA A 246 -3.29 -33.53 -29.17
N VAL A 247 -4.41 -33.06 -29.74
CA VAL A 247 -5.73 -33.70 -29.62
C VAL A 247 -6.23 -34.23 -30.96
N PRO A 248 -7.11 -35.25 -30.98
CA PRO A 248 -7.79 -35.67 -32.20
C PRO A 248 -8.79 -34.59 -32.63
N THR A 249 -8.57 -33.95 -33.77
CA THR A 249 -9.46 -32.90 -34.32
C THR A 249 -9.29 -32.75 -35.83
N GLU A 250 -10.35 -32.32 -36.52
CA GLU A 250 -10.31 -32.00 -37.95
C GLU A 250 -9.94 -30.54 -38.24
N ALA A 251 -9.90 -29.67 -37.23
CA ALA A 251 -9.45 -28.29 -37.41
C ALA A 251 -7.97 -28.25 -37.83
N ARG A 252 -7.65 -27.40 -38.80
CA ARG A 252 -6.27 -27.21 -39.32
C ARG A 252 -5.75 -25.80 -39.10
N ASN A 253 -6.62 -24.82 -38.90
CA ASN A 253 -6.26 -23.43 -38.62
C ASN A 253 -7.06 -22.85 -37.44
N LEU A 254 -6.65 -21.67 -37.00
CA LEU A 254 -7.25 -20.96 -35.86
C LEU A 254 -8.75 -20.67 -36.07
N THR A 255 -9.14 -20.24 -37.28
CA THR A 255 -10.54 -19.95 -37.63
C THR A 255 -11.43 -21.18 -37.45
N GLU A 256 -10.97 -22.35 -37.91
CA GLU A 256 -11.71 -23.60 -37.75
C GLU A 256 -11.79 -24.06 -36.30
N ALA A 257 -10.70 -23.91 -35.54
CA ALA A 257 -10.66 -24.28 -34.13
C ALA A 257 -11.62 -23.43 -33.27
N LEU A 258 -11.82 -22.16 -33.62
CA LEU A 258 -12.66 -21.22 -32.86
C LEU A 258 -14.16 -21.42 -33.00
N LYS A 259 -14.61 -22.20 -33.98
CA LYS A 259 -16.05 -22.43 -34.22
C LYS A 259 -16.71 -23.09 -33.01
N GLY A 260 -17.60 -22.34 -32.34
CA GLY A 260 -18.29 -22.78 -31.14
C GLY A 260 -17.38 -22.95 -29.91
N ALA A 261 -16.18 -22.37 -29.91
CA ALA A 261 -15.33 -22.33 -28.72
C ALA A 261 -15.91 -21.38 -27.67
N ASP A 262 -15.79 -21.75 -26.40
CA ASP A 262 -16.24 -20.92 -25.27
C ASP A 262 -15.16 -19.91 -24.86
N VAL A 263 -13.89 -20.34 -24.93
CA VAL A 263 -12.74 -19.57 -24.44
C VAL A 263 -11.69 -19.45 -25.54
N PHE A 264 -11.16 -18.25 -25.72
CA PHE A 264 -9.93 -18.00 -26.46
C PHE A 264 -8.83 -17.55 -25.49
N LEU A 265 -7.69 -18.24 -25.51
CA LEU A 265 -6.46 -17.87 -24.78
C LEU A 265 -5.38 -17.48 -25.80
N GLY A 266 -5.18 -16.18 -25.99
CA GLY A 266 -4.17 -15.59 -26.86
C GLY A 266 -2.88 -15.30 -26.10
N LEU A 267 -1.80 -15.99 -26.49
CA LEU A 267 -0.43 -15.86 -25.98
C LEU A 267 0.54 -15.92 -27.17
N SER A 268 0.30 -15.06 -28.16
CA SER A 268 0.88 -15.16 -29.50
C SER A 268 1.36 -13.82 -30.06
N ALA A 269 0.62 -13.22 -30.99
CA ALA A 269 1.00 -12.05 -31.75
C ALA A 269 -0.17 -11.09 -31.95
N ALA A 270 0.15 -9.80 -32.06
CA ALA A 270 -0.80 -8.73 -32.30
C ALA A 270 -1.71 -9.01 -33.50
N GLY A 271 -3.02 -8.77 -33.33
CA GLY A 271 -4.00 -8.88 -34.41
C GLY A 271 -4.25 -10.30 -34.94
N ALA A 272 -3.82 -11.35 -34.23
CA ALA A 272 -4.02 -12.75 -34.64
C ALA A 272 -5.50 -13.19 -34.59
N LEU A 273 -6.31 -12.62 -33.70
CA LEU A 273 -7.74 -12.91 -33.59
C LEU A 273 -8.55 -11.86 -34.35
N LYS A 274 -9.23 -12.28 -35.42
CA LYS A 274 -10.01 -11.35 -36.26
C LYS A 274 -11.46 -11.22 -35.78
N PRO A 275 -12.11 -10.05 -35.93
CA PRO A 275 -13.50 -9.84 -35.52
C PRO A 275 -14.49 -10.89 -36.09
N GLU A 276 -14.28 -11.36 -37.31
CA GLU A 276 -15.08 -12.42 -37.92
C GLU A 276 -14.95 -13.77 -37.20
N MET A 277 -13.78 -14.11 -36.67
CA MET A 277 -13.57 -15.35 -35.91
C MET A 277 -14.30 -15.29 -34.56
N VAL A 278 -14.37 -14.12 -33.94
CA VAL A 278 -15.08 -13.91 -32.67
C VAL A 278 -16.59 -14.12 -32.81
N LYS A 279 -17.16 -13.81 -33.99
CA LYS A 279 -18.58 -14.05 -34.26
C LYS A 279 -18.93 -15.54 -34.30
N ASP A 280 -17.99 -16.39 -34.73
CA ASP A 280 -18.16 -17.84 -34.83
C ASP A 280 -17.98 -18.58 -33.48
N MET A 281 -17.57 -17.88 -32.42
CA MET A 281 -17.46 -18.43 -31.06
C MET A 281 -18.83 -18.60 -30.39
N ALA A 282 -18.89 -19.35 -29.29
CA ALA A 282 -20.11 -19.58 -28.50
C ALA A 282 -20.76 -18.26 -27.99
N PRO A 283 -22.05 -18.29 -27.56
CA PRO A 283 -22.68 -17.21 -26.79
C PRO A 283 -21.83 -16.75 -25.60
N ALA A 284 -21.74 -15.46 -25.31
CA ALA A 284 -20.89 -14.87 -24.25
C ALA A 284 -19.46 -15.45 -24.19
N PRO A 285 -18.65 -15.27 -25.26
CA PRO A 285 -17.32 -15.85 -25.33
C PRO A 285 -16.38 -15.18 -24.34
N ILE A 286 -15.44 -15.97 -23.81
CA ILE A 286 -14.42 -15.50 -22.88
C ILE A 286 -13.11 -15.35 -23.65
N ILE A 287 -12.58 -14.14 -23.74
CA ILE A 287 -11.43 -13.80 -24.59
C ILE A 287 -10.31 -13.24 -23.73
N PHE A 288 -9.23 -14.00 -23.58
CA PHE A 288 -7.98 -13.51 -23.02
C PHE A 288 -7.02 -13.19 -24.17
N ALA A 289 -6.83 -11.92 -24.51
CA ALA A 289 -5.92 -11.47 -25.57
C ALA A 289 -4.69 -10.81 -24.92
N MET A 290 -3.66 -11.61 -24.65
CA MET A 290 -2.56 -11.24 -23.75
C MET A 290 -1.24 -10.94 -24.45
N ALA A 291 -1.21 -10.89 -25.79
CA ALA A 291 -0.04 -10.36 -26.50
C ALA A 291 0.24 -8.90 -26.09
N ASN A 292 1.53 -8.58 -25.91
CA ASN A 292 2.00 -7.25 -25.56
C ASN A 292 2.96 -6.70 -26.65
N PRO A 293 2.99 -5.38 -26.90
CA PRO A 293 2.11 -4.35 -26.33
C PRO A 293 0.70 -4.31 -26.96
N ASP A 294 0.54 -4.93 -28.13
CA ASP A 294 -0.71 -4.98 -28.88
C ASP A 294 -1.34 -6.38 -28.80
N PRO A 295 -2.61 -6.49 -28.36
CA PRO A 295 -3.26 -7.78 -28.13
C PRO A 295 -3.64 -8.49 -29.44
N GLU A 296 -4.00 -9.78 -29.35
CA GLU A 296 -4.51 -10.56 -30.48
C GLU A 296 -5.75 -9.92 -31.12
N ILE A 297 -6.58 -9.26 -30.32
CA ILE A 297 -7.70 -8.41 -30.73
C ILE A 297 -7.85 -7.28 -29.72
N SER A 298 -8.18 -6.07 -30.17
CA SER A 298 -8.44 -4.97 -29.24
C SER A 298 -9.79 -5.19 -28.52
N PRO A 299 -9.94 -4.82 -27.23
CA PRO A 299 -11.24 -4.92 -26.56
C PRO A 299 -12.38 -4.17 -27.28
N PRO A 300 -12.19 -2.97 -27.86
CA PRO A 300 -13.21 -2.34 -28.69
C PRO A 300 -13.65 -3.20 -29.89
N ASP A 301 -12.71 -3.80 -30.62
CA ASP A 301 -13.04 -4.62 -31.80
C ASP A 301 -13.74 -5.93 -31.40
N ALA A 302 -13.30 -6.56 -30.30
CA ALA A 302 -13.93 -7.75 -29.76
C ALA A 302 -15.39 -7.47 -29.33
N ARG A 303 -15.64 -6.35 -28.64
CA ARG A 303 -17.01 -5.94 -28.26
C ARG A 303 -17.87 -5.56 -29.45
N ALA A 304 -17.29 -4.92 -30.46
CA ALA A 304 -18.00 -4.61 -31.70
C ALA A 304 -18.41 -5.89 -32.44
N ALA A 305 -17.60 -6.94 -32.39
CA ALA A 305 -17.92 -8.25 -32.94
C ALA A 305 -18.96 -9.01 -32.09
N ARG A 306 -18.80 -9.00 -30.77
CA ARG A 306 -19.64 -9.72 -29.79
C ARG A 306 -19.80 -8.86 -28.51
N PRO A 307 -20.93 -8.13 -28.37
CA PRO A 307 -21.17 -7.24 -27.23
C PRO A 307 -21.23 -7.97 -25.88
N ASP A 308 -21.51 -9.27 -25.88
CA ASP A 308 -21.64 -10.15 -24.74
C ASP A 308 -20.30 -10.81 -24.32
N ALA A 309 -19.18 -10.49 -24.98
CA ALA A 309 -17.88 -11.06 -24.68
C ALA A 309 -17.29 -10.56 -23.35
N ILE A 310 -16.76 -11.47 -22.54
CA ILE A 310 -15.92 -11.14 -21.38
C ILE A 310 -14.48 -11.08 -21.90
N ILE A 311 -13.84 -9.93 -21.79
CA ILE A 311 -12.53 -9.68 -22.41
C ILE A 311 -11.51 -9.31 -21.33
N ALA A 312 -10.34 -9.94 -21.40
CA ALA A 312 -9.17 -9.68 -20.55
C ALA A 312 -7.93 -9.50 -21.43
N THR A 313 -7.02 -8.62 -21.04
CA THR A 313 -5.78 -8.34 -21.79
C THR A 313 -4.60 -8.14 -20.86
N GLY A 314 -3.37 -8.10 -21.39
CA GLY A 314 -2.18 -7.72 -20.61
C GLY A 314 -2.09 -6.22 -20.30
N ARG A 315 -2.90 -5.39 -20.97
CA ARG A 315 -2.78 -3.93 -20.90
C ARG A 315 -3.53 -3.33 -19.70
N SER A 316 -2.91 -2.32 -19.07
CA SER A 316 -3.46 -1.64 -17.88
C SER A 316 -4.55 -0.61 -18.19
N ASP A 317 -4.72 -0.22 -19.45
CA ASP A 317 -5.72 0.76 -19.87
C ASP A 317 -7.10 0.15 -20.13
N PHE A 318 -7.22 -1.19 -20.08
CA PHE A 318 -8.47 -1.92 -20.23
C PHE A 318 -8.88 -2.67 -18.94
N PRO A 319 -10.18 -2.95 -18.75
CA PRO A 319 -10.65 -3.81 -17.67
C PRO A 319 -10.06 -5.23 -17.74
N ASN A 320 -10.13 -5.96 -16.63
CA ASN A 320 -9.64 -7.35 -16.51
C ASN A 320 -8.17 -7.53 -16.94
N GLN A 321 -7.28 -6.70 -16.38
CA GLN A 321 -5.85 -6.81 -16.70
C GLN A 321 -5.26 -8.11 -16.15
N VAL A 322 -4.71 -8.95 -17.04
CA VAL A 322 -3.86 -10.07 -16.67
C VAL A 322 -2.44 -9.55 -16.44
N ASN A 323 -2.11 -9.26 -15.18
CA ASN A 323 -0.81 -8.72 -14.80
C ASN A 323 -0.12 -9.62 -13.77
N ASN A 324 1.09 -10.09 -14.09
CA ASN A 324 1.83 -11.01 -13.23
C ASN A 324 2.15 -10.46 -11.83
N VAL A 325 2.13 -9.13 -11.64
CA VAL A 325 2.30 -8.50 -10.32
C VAL A 325 1.26 -8.95 -9.30
N LEU A 326 0.11 -9.45 -9.75
CA LEU A 326 -0.93 -10.05 -8.91
C LEU A 326 -0.52 -11.41 -8.32
N CYS A 327 0.58 -12.00 -8.80
CA CYS A 327 1.01 -13.34 -8.46
C CYS A 327 2.40 -13.37 -7.79
N PHE A 328 3.47 -13.02 -8.53
CA PHE A 328 4.84 -13.34 -8.08
C PHE A 328 5.22 -12.76 -6.71
N PRO A 329 4.86 -11.51 -6.32
CA PRO A 329 5.25 -11.02 -5.00
C PRO A 329 4.64 -11.86 -3.88
N PHE A 330 3.37 -12.22 -4.05
CA PHE A 330 2.56 -12.85 -3.02
C PHE A 330 2.78 -14.36 -2.92
N ILE A 331 3.02 -15.04 -4.04
CA ILE A 331 3.34 -16.47 -4.02
C ILE A 331 4.67 -16.72 -3.31
N PHE A 332 5.68 -15.86 -3.54
CA PHE A 332 6.94 -15.93 -2.82
C PHE A 332 6.78 -15.56 -1.35
N ARG A 333 6.00 -14.54 -0.99
CA ARG A 333 5.75 -14.22 0.43
C ARG A 333 5.24 -15.44 1.19
N GLY A 334 4.22 -16.11 0.65
CA GLY A 334 3.64 -17.31 1.25
C GLY A 334 4.65 -18.47 1.32
N ALA A 335 5.42 -18.69 0.26
CA ALA A 335 6.44 -19.73 0.21
C ALA A 335 7.60 -19.47 1.21
N LEU A 336 8.09 -18.24 1.29
CA LEU A 336 9.20 -17.85 2.17
C LEU A 336 8.83 -17.94 3.65
N ASP A 337 7.62 -17.50 4.02
CA ASP A 337 7.19 -17.45 5.42
C ASP A 337 7.06 -18.85 6.05
N VAL A 338 6.78 -19.87 5.23
CA VAL A 338 6.79 -21.28 5.66
C VAL A 338 8.06 -22.04 5.30
N ARG A 339 9.08 -21.36 4.77
CA ARG A 339 10.32 -21.96 4.24
C ARG A 339 10.01 -23.15 3.33
N ALA A 340 9.12 -22.95 2.37
CA ALA A 340 8.77 -23.97 1.39
C ALA A 340 10.02 -24.40 0.62
N THR A 341 10.17 -25.68 0.31
CA THR A 341 11.27 -26.16 -0.55
C THR A 341 10.97 -26.03 -2.04
N ALA A 342 9.70 -25.84 -2.40
CA ALA A 342 9.23 -25.73 -3.78
C ALA A 342 7.96 -24.88 -3.89
N ILE A 343 7.66 -24.38 -5.10
CA ILE A 343 6.32 -23.92 -5.49
C ILE A 343 5.71 -25.00 -6.40
N ASN A 344 4.84 -25.83 -5.82
CA ASN A 344 4.21 -26.95 -6.50
C ASN A 344 2.86 -26.56 -7.15
N GLU A 345 2.20 -27.51 -7.80
CA GLU A 345 0.97 -27.23 -8.57
C GLU A 345 -0.21 -26.84 -7.67
N GLU A 346 -0.35 -27.48 -6.51
CA GLU A 346 -1.40 -27.16 -5.52
C GLU A 346 -1.28 -25.73 -5.00
N MET A 347 -0.05 -25.23 -4.79
CA MET A 347 0.19 -23.83 -4.42
C MET A 347 -0.25 -22.86 -5.51
N LYS A 348 -0.01 -23.18 -6.79
CA LYS A 348 -0.46 -22.33 -7.93
C LYS A 348 -1.98 -22.33 -8.03
N ILE A 349 -2.61 -23.49 -7.87
CA ILE A 349 -4.07 -23.63 -7.83
C ILE A 349 -4.66 -22.81 -6.68
N ALA A 350 -4.07 -22.92 -5.48
CA ALA A 350 -4.50 -22.14 -4.31
C ALA A 350 -4.38 -20.63 -4.55
N ALA A 351 -3.30 -20.17 -5.18
CA ALA A 351 -3.13 -18.78 -5.57
C ALA A 351 -4.21 -18.34 -6.58
N ALA A 352 -4.51 -19.15 -7.60
CA ALA A 352 -5.53 -18.83 -8.60
C ALA A 352 -6.93 -18.70 -7.98
N TYR A 353 -7.32 -19.63 -7.10
CA TYR A 353 -8.59 -19.53 -6.37
C TYR A 353 -8.62 -18.33 -5.43
N ALA A 354 -7.53 -18.06 -4.69
CA ALA A 354 -7.45 -16.93 -3.78
C ALA A 354 -7.65 -15.58 -4.50
N ILE A 355 -7.04 -15.43 -5.68
CA ILE A 355 -7.20 -14.23 -6.53
C ILE A 355 -8.61 -14.16 -7.11
N ALA A 356 -9.15 -15.28 -7.58
CA ALA A 356 -10.51 -15.34 -8.11
C ALA A 356 -11.55 -14.96 -7.05
N ASP A 357 -11.45 -15.53 -5.85
CA ASP A 357 -12.35 -15.27 -4.73
C ASP A 357 -12.21 -13.84 -4.23
N LEU A 358 -11.00 -13.27 -4.23
CA LEU A 358 -10.80 -11.85 -3.90
C LEU A 358 -11.55 -10.92 -4.85
N ALA A 359 -11.54 -11.19 -6.16
CA ALA A 359 -12.28 -10.40 -7.15
C ALA A 359 -13.80 -10.43 -6.92
N ARG A 360 -14.33 -11.48 -6.29
CA ARG A 360 -15.75 -11.62 -5.94
C ARG A 360 -16.14 -10.86 -4.68
N GLN A 361 -15.16 -10.56 -3.82
CA GLN A 361 -15.40 -9.78 -2.61
C GLN A 361 -15.63 -8.31 -2.95
N GLN A 362 -16.38 -7.62 -2.10
CA GLN A 362 -16.57 -6.18 -2.23
C GLN A 362 -15.21 -5.47 -2.22
N VAL A 363 -14.95 -4.64 -3.22
CA VAL A 363 -13.68 -3.92 -3.36
C VAL A 363 -13.64 -2.77 -2.35
N PRO A 364 -12.59 -2.68 -1.50
CA PRO A 364 -12.38 -1.53 -0.63
C PRO A 364 -12.25 -0.27 -1.46
N GLU A 365 -12.87 0.80 -0.99
CA GLU A 365 -12.96 2.05 -1.72
C GLU A 365 -11.59 2.71 -2.01
N GLU A 366 -10.60 2.43 -1.17
CA GLU A 366 -9.20 2.83 -1.35
C GLU A 366 -8.61 2.31 -2.67
N VAL A 367 -9.02 1.12 -3.10
CA VAL A 367 -8.60 0.50 -4.37
C VAL A 367 -9.32 1.14 -5.56
N ALA A 368 -10.59 1.53 -5.36
CA ALA A 368 -11.39 2.24 -6.37
C ALA A 368 -10.83 3.64 -6.67
N ALA A 369 -10.30 4.33 -5.65
CA ALA A 369 -9.68 5.65 -5.79
C ALA A 369 -8.39 5.61 -6.62
N ALA A 370 -7.56 4.56 -6.47
CA ALA A 370 -6.33 4.38 -7.24
C ALA A 370 -6.56 4.17 -8.75
N TYR A 371 -7.77 3.79 -9.16
CA TYR A 371 -8.17 3.52 -10.56
C TYR A 371 -9.23 4.51 -11.10
N GLY A 372 -9.24 5.75 -10.62
CA GLY A 372 -10.06 6.82 -11.19
C GLY A 372 -11.51 6.86 -10.69
N GLY A 373 -11.78 6.37 -9.48
CA GLY A 373 -12.98 6.70 -8.72
C GLY A 373 -14.22 5.87 -9.01
N ARG A 374 -14.09 4.69 -9.64
CA ARG A 374 -15.21 3.73 -9.77
C ARG A 374 -14.89 2.47 -9.00
N ALA A 375 -15.71 2.16 -7.99
CA ALA A 375 -15.69 0.85 -7.34
C ALA A 375 -16.05 -0.19 -8.39
N SER A 376 -15.04 -0.93 -8.86
CA SER A 376 -15.28 -2.02 -9.80
C SER A 376 -15.91 -3.15 -9.01
N SER A 377 -17.17 -3.47 -9.30
CA SER A 377 -17.87 -4.61 -8.72
C SER A 377 -17.65 -5.84 -9.59
N PHE A 378 -17.57 -7.01 -8.96
CA PHE A 378 -17.50 -8.29 -9.66
C PHE A 378 -18.51 -8.38 -10.82
N GLY A 379 -18.03 -8.69 -12.02
CA GLY A 379 -18.84 -8.71 -13.25
C GLY A 379 -18.00 -8.85 -14.52
N PRO A 380 -18.61 -8.74 -15.72
CA PRO A 380 -17.89 -8.91 -16.99
C PRO A 380 -16.67 -7.99 -17.19
N GLU A 381 -16.67 -6.82 -16.55
CA GLU A 381 -15.57 -5.85 -16.57
C GLU A 381 -14.63 -5.97 -15.36
N TYR A 382 -14.88 -6.90 -14.43
CA TYR A 382 -14.08 -7.09 -13.22
C TYR A 382 -14.11 -8.56 -12.77
N ILE A 383 -13.34 -9.40 -13.46
CA ILE A 383 -13.10 -10.81 -13.12
C ILE A 383 -11.74 -11.05 -12.46
N ILE A 384 -10.85 -10.04 -12.46
CA ILE A 384 -9.50 -10.09 -11.88
C ILE A 384 -9.34 -8.84 -11.01
N PRO A 385 -8.84 -8.96 -9.76
CA PRO A 385 -8.68 -7.82 -8.87
C PRO A 385 -7.58 -6.86 -9.37
N SER A 386 -7.55 -5.66 -8.79
CA SER A 386 -6.54 -4.67 -9.11
C SER A 386 -5.17 -5.03 -8.50
N PRO A 387 -4.05 -4.81 -9.22
CA PRO A 387 -2.68 -4.90 -8.68
C PRO A 387 -2.44 -4.15 -7.36
N PHE A 388 -3.18 -3.07 -7.13
CA PHE A 388 -3.04 -2.22 -5.95
C PHE A 388 -4.05 -2.55 -4.85
N ASP A 389 -4.75 -3.69 -4.95
CA ASP A 389 -5.63 -4.15 -3.88
C ASP A 389 -4.80 -4.62 -2.67
N PRO A 390 -4.80 -3.90 -1.53
CA PRO A 390 -3.95 -4.22 -0.39
C PRO A 390 -4.29 -5.58 0.23
N ARG A 391 -5.49 -6.11 -0.02
CA ARG A 391 -5.92 -7.42 0.47
C ARG A 391 -5.17 -8.58 -0.17
N LEU A 392 -4.54 -8.36 -1.33
CA LEU A 392 -3.70 -9.38 -1.99
C LEU A 392 -2.61 -9.90 -1.06
N MET A 393 -1.98 -9.01 -0.27
CA MET A 393 -0.94 -9.36 0.68
C MET A 393 -1.41 -10.25 1.82
N GLU A 394 -2.68 -10.16 2.20
CA GLU A 394 -3.25 -11.04 3.22
C GLU A 394 -3.68 -12.37 2.61
N ILE A 395 -4.40 -12.32 1.48
CA ILE A 395 -5.18 -13.44 0.98
C ILE A 395 -4.33 -14.45 0.21
N VAL A 396 -3.48 -13.99 -0.71
CA VAL A 396 -2.72 -14.87 -1.59
C VAL A 396 -1.59 -15.58 -0.83
N PRO A 397 -0.74 -14.88 -0.03
CA PRO A 397 0.30 -15.55 0.75
C PRO A 397 -0.27 -16.56 1.76
N ALA A 398 -1.42 -16.28 2.38
CA ALA A 398 -2.07 -17.21 3.29
C ALA A 398 -2.54 -18.49 2.60
N ALA A 399 -3.15 -18.38 1.41
CA ALA A 399 -3.58 -19.54 0.64
C ALA A 399 -2.37 -20.39 0.18
N VAL A 400 -1.31 -19.74 -0.29
CA VAL A 400 -0.08 -20.39 -0.74
C VAL A 400 0.65 -21.08 0.41
N ALA A 401 0.81 -20.40 1.56
CA ALA A 401 1.41 -20.98 2.76
C ALA A 401 0.62 -22.20 3.24
N LYS A 402 -0.71 -22.13 3.24
CA LYS A 402 -1.57 -23.27 3.57
C LYS A 402 -1.36 -24.44 2.63
N ALA A 403 -1.37 -24.20 1.32
CA ALA A 403 -1.14 -25.26 0.33
C ALA A 403 0.25 -25.90 0.49
N ALA A 404 1.29 -25.11 0.76
CA ALA A 404 2.64 -25.60 1.02
C ALA A 404 2.73 -26.50 2.27
N MET A 405 1.98 -26.18 3.31
CA MET A 405 1.86 -27.01 4.51
C MET A 405 1.08 -28.31 4.21
N ASP A 406 -0.05 -28.20 3.52
CA ASP A 406 -0.91 -29.34 3.18
C ASP A 406 -0.19 -30.36 2.28
N THR A 407 0.71 -29.91 1.40
CA THR A 407 1.49 -30.77 0.49
C THR A 407 2.81 -31.26 1.09
N GLY A 408 3.17 -30.78 2.29
CA GLY A 408 4.37 -31.20 3.01
C GLY A 408 5.68 -30.58 2.51
N VAL A 409 5.64 -29.53 1.68
CA VAL A 409 6.86 -28.81 1.23
C VAL A 409 7.29 -27.71 2.19
N ALA A 410 6.46 -27.34 3.17
CA ALA A 410 6.78 -26.34 4.20
C ALA A 410 7.73 -26.89 5.27
N GLN A 411 8.85 -26.20 5.53
CA GLN A 411 9.79 -26.54 6.60
C GLN A 411 9.51 -25.80 7.92
N ARG A 412 8.72 -24.72 7.88
CA ARG A 412 8.29 -23.96 9.06
C ARG A 412 6.76 -23.73 9.02
N PRO A 413 5.96 -24.72 9.43
CA PRO A 413 4.51 -24.59 9.46
C PRO A 413 4.03 -23.46 10.38
N ILE A 414 2.93 -22.82 10.01
CA ILE A 414 2.26 -21.76 10.76
C ILE A 414 1.17 -22.40 11.63
N ALA A 415 1.25 -22.19 12.94
CA ALA A 415 0.28 -22.78 13.89
C ALA A 415 -1.07 -22.05 13.91
N ASP A 416 -1.05 -20.71 13.82
CA ASP A 416 -2.24 -19.86 13.80
C ASP A 416 -2.28 -19.05 12.50
N MET A 417 -3.17 -19.44 11.59
CA MET A 417 -3.34 -18.78 10.30
C MET A 417 -4.00 -17.40 10.42
N GLU A 418 -4.83 -17.16 11.44
CA GLU A 418 -5.49 -15.85 11.64
C GLU A 418 -4.49 -14.82 12.17
N GLU A 419 -3.62 -15.23 13.10
CA GLU A 419 -2.50 -14.40 13.55
C GLU A 419 -1.57 -14.07 12.36
N TYR A 420 -1.22 -15.06 11.55
CA TYR A 420 -0.38 -14.85 10.37
C TYR A 420 -0.99 -13.86 9.36
N ARG A 421 -2.29 -13.97 9.08
CA ARG A 421 -3.01 -12.99 8.23
C ARG A 421 -2.95 -11.57 8.81
N THR A 422 -3.05 -11.44 10.12
CA THR A 422 -2.93 -10.15 10.81
C THR A 422 -1.52 -9.57 10.70
N GLN A 423 -0.49 -10.41 10.81
CA GLN A 423 0.90 -9.99 10.60
C GLN A 423 1.15 -9.55 9.13
N LEU A 424 0.59 -10.25 8.15
CA LEU A 424 0.69 -9.87 6.73
C LEU A 424 0.06 -8.50 6.46
N ARG A 425 -1.11 -8.21 7.03
CA ARG A 425 -1.75 -6.88 6.92
C ARG A 425 -0.85 -5.75 7.45
N ALA A 426 -0.17 -5.98 8.57
CA ALA A 426 0.67 -4.97 9.20
C ALA A 426 1.95 -4.65 8.40
N ARG A 427 2.45 -5.58 7.57
CA ARG A 427 3.71 -5.43 6.81
C ARG A 427 3.68 -4.37 5.72
N LEU A 428 2.54 -4.17 5.05
CA LEU A 428 2.47 -3.26 3.91
C LEU A 428 2.54 -1.77 4.29
N ASN A 429 2.30 -1.45 5.56
CA ASN A 429 2.13 -0.06 5.96
C ASN A 429 2.33 0.08 7.49
N PRO A 430 3.56 0.31 7.99
CA PRO A 430 3.83 0.55 9.42
C PRO A 430 3.02 1.73 9.99
N THR A 431 2.59 2.64 9.12
CA THR A 431 1.68 3.76 9.40
C THR A 431 0.23 3.33 9.66
N THR A 432 -0.19 2.13 9.25
CA THR A 432 -1.61 1.71 9.25
C THR A 432 -2.13 1.08 10.52
N SER A 433 -1.39 0.36 11.35
CA SER A 433 -2.05 -0.24 12.52
C SER A 433 -2.75 0.83 13.38
N VAL A 434 -2.12 2.00 13.48
CA VAL A 434 -2.64 3.17 14.18
C VAL A 434 -3.73 3.93 13.39
N LEU A 435 -3.49 4.22 12.11
CA LEU A 435 -4.46 4.96 11.27
C LEU A 435 -5.67 4.10 10.92
N THR A 436 -5.50 2.83 10.58
CA THR A 436 -6.59 1.89 10.27
C THR A 436 -7.58 1.80 11.42
N LEU A 437 -7.12 1.70 12.68
CA LEU A 437 -8.01 1.74 13.83
C LEU A 437 -8.81 3.06 13.92
N ALA A 438 -8.18 4.19 13.59
CA ALA A 438 -8.86 5.49 13.54
C ALA A 438 -9.94 5.53 12.43
N TYR A 439 -9.61 5.03 11.24
CA TYR A 439 -10.51 4.93 10.10
C TYR A 439 -11.68 3.97 10.38
N GLU A 440 -11.42 2.81 10.98
CA GLU A 440 -12.44 1.85 11.41
C GLU A 440 -13.36 2.44 12.48
N ALA A 441 -12.80 3.12 13.49
CA ALA A 441 -13.58 3.79 14.53
C ALA A 441 -14.48 4.90 13.95
N ALA A 442 -13.97 5.69 13.00
CA ALA A 442 -14.76 6.70 12.30
C ALA A 442 -15.89 6.07 11.47
N ARG A 443 -15.65 4.95 10.77
CA ARG A 443 -16.70 4.21 10.05
C ARG A 443 -17.75 3.62 10.98
N ALA A 444 -17.33 3.09 12.14
CA ALA A 444 -18.23 2.48 13.12
C ALA A 444 -19.12 3.51 13.82
N ASN A 445 -18.63 4.75 13.98
CA ASN A 445 -19.35 5.84 14.63
C ASN A 445 -19.20 7.14 13.85
N PRO A 446 -19.86 7.26 12.67
CA PRO A 446 -19.69 8.40 11.77
C PRO A 446 -20.11 9.70 12.46
N LYS A 447 -19.21 10.69 12.44
CA LYS A 447 -19.41 12.00 13.07
C LYS A 447 -19.64 13.11 12.05
N ARG A 448 -20.31 14.18 12.49
CA ARG A 448 -20.53 15.39 11.70
C ARG A 448 -19.32 16.31 11.82
N ILE A 449 -18.63 16.61 10.73
CA ILE A 449 -17.37 17.36 10.76
C ILE A 449 -17.49 18.63 9.93
N VAL A 450 -17.27 19.80 10.54
CA VAL A 450 -17.24 21.09 9.85
C VAL A 450 -15.97 21.21 9.03
N PHE A 451 -16.10 21.49 7.74
CA PHE A 451 -15.01 21.90 6.86
C PHE A 451 -15.15 23.40 6.60
N ALA A 452 -14.36 24.20 7.32
CA ALA A 452 -14.57 25.65 7.43
C ALA A 452 -14.29 26.42 6.13
N GLU A 453 -13.33 25.96 5.32
CA GLU A 453 -12.99 26.54 4.03
C GLU A 453 -13.56 25.75 2.85
N GLY A 454 -14.85 25.41 2.88
CA GLY A 454 -15.53 24.61 1.86
C GLY A 454 -15.57 25.22 0.45
N GLU A 455 -15.03 26.42 0.24
CA GLU A 455 -14.85 27.02 -1.09
C GLU A 455 -13.56 26.57 -1.80
N GLU A 456 -12.59 26.06 -1.03
CA GLU A 456 -11.29 25.62 -1.52
C GLU A 456 -11.38 24.22 -2.10
N GLU A 457 -10.77 24.02 -3.27
CA GLU A 457 -10.85 22.74 -3.99
C GLU A 457 -10.27 21.59 -3.15
N VAL A 458 -9.15 21.79 -2.46
CA VAL A 458 -8.53 20.77 -1.60
C VAL A 458 -9.44 20.34 -0.44
N VAL A 459 -10.23 21.27 0.11
CA VAL A 459 -11.17 21.01 1.19
C VAL A 459 -12.41 20.30 0.67
N LEU A 460 -12.92 20.69 -0.50
CA LEU A 460 -14.01 19.99 -1.17
C LEU A 460 -13.62 18.54 -1.49
N ARG A 461 -12.41 18.31 -2.03
CA ARG A 461 -11.88 16.95 -2.27
C ARG A 461 -11.83 16.14 -0.98
N ALA A 462 -11.36 16.73 0.12
CA ALA A 462 -11.31 16.07 1.42
C ALA A 462 -12.70 15.76 1.97
N ALA A 463 -13.66 16.68 1.86
CA ALA A 463 -15.03 16.47 2.31
C ALA A 463 -15.75 15.37 1.50
N ILE A 464 -15.53 15.33 0.19
CA ILE A 464 -16.02 14.24 -0.68
C ILE A 464 -15.42 12.92 -0.22
N GLN A 465 -14.09 12.83 -0.10
CA GLN A 465 -13.41 11.62 0.36
C GLN A 465 -13.83 11.19 1.77
N PHE A 466 -14.12 12.14 2.67
CA PHE A 466 -14.56 11.88 4.03
C PHE A 466 -15.96 11.25 4.08
N ARG A 467 -16.88 11.77 3.25
CA ARG A 467 -18.25 11.25 3.12
C ARG A 467 -18.28 9.90 2.42
N ASP A 468 -17.67 9.84 1.23
CA ASP A 468 -17.74 8.67 0.36
C ASP A 468 -17.09 7.47 1.06
N GLY A 469 -15.96 7.71 1.75
CA GLY A 469 -15.26 6.77 2.64
C GLY A 469 -16.06 6.21 3.83
N GLY A 470 -17.27 6.73 4.08
CA GLY A 470 -18.14 6.35 5.20
C GLY A 470 -17.64 6.82 6.58
N TYR A 471 -16.68 7.75 6.63
CA TYR A 471 -16.05 8.19 7.89
C TYR A 471 -16.90 9.18 8.68
N GLY A 472 -17.86 9.84 8.03
CA GLY A 472 -18.75 10.79 8.67
C GLY A 472 -19.52 11.68 7.70
N ILE A 473 -20.17 12.69 8.24
CA ILE A 473 -21.01 13.64 7.51
C ILE A 473 -20.25 14.98 7.41
N PRO A 474 -19.80 15.40 6.22
CA PRO A 474 -19.16 16.71 6.05
C PRO A 474 -20.21 17.83 6.14
N VAL A 475 -19.91 18.84 6.94
CA VAL A 475 -20.68 20.09 7.05
C VAL A 475 -19.83 21.20 6.42
N LEU A 476 -20.15 21.58 5.19
CA LEU A 476 -19.35 22.53 4.41
C LEU A 476 -19.75 23.97 4.77
N VAL A 477 -18.77 24.82 5.07
CA VAL A 477 -18.99 26.27 5.23
C VAL A 477 -18.51 26.99 3.96
N GLY A 478 -19.41 27.71 3.31
CA GLY A 478 -19.09 28.44 2.08
C GLY A 478 -20.27 29.25 1.54
N ARG A 479 -20.03 30.07 0.52
CA ARG A 479 -21.08 30.88 -0.13
C ARG A 479 -21.82 30.11 -1.22
N GLU A 480 -22.71 30.78 -1.93
CA GLU A 480 -23.46 30.20 -3.05
C GLU A 480 -22.53 29.62 -4.13
N GLY A 481 -22.96 28.53 -4.78
CA GLY A 481 -22.23 27.83 -5.84
C GLY A 481 -21.37 26.64 -5.38
N LEU A 482 -21.36 26.28 -4.09
CA LEU A 482 -20.65 25.08 -3.61
C LEU A 482 -21.18 23.79 -4.26
N HIS A 483 -22.50 23.66 -4.39
CA HIS A 483 -23.11 22.49 -5.05
C HIS A 483 -22.73 22.40 -6.53
N ASP A 484 -22.56 23.53 -7.23
CA ASP A 484 -22.06 23.54 -8.60
C ASP A 484 -20.60 23.08 -8.69
N LYS A 485 -19.75 23.50 -7.74
CA LYS A 485 -18.37 23.02 -7.63
C LYS A 485 -18.32 21.52 -7.36
N LEU A 486 -19.15 21.01 -6.45
CA LEU A 486 -19.27 19.58 -6.18
C LEU A 486 -19.70 18.80 -7.45
N ARG A 487 -20.70 19.30 -8.19
CA ARG A 487 -21.10 18.73 -9.49
C ARG A 487 -19.94 18.70 -10.49
N ALA A 488 -19.22 19.80 -10.62
CA ALA A 488 -18.05 19.89 -11.51
C ALA A 488 -16.93 18.91 -11.12
N MET A 489 -16.84 18.56 -9.83
CA MET A 489 -15.90 17.57 -9.29
C MET A 489 -16.42 16.12 -9.39
N GLY A 490 -17.56 15.90 -10.04
CA GLY A 490 -18.08 14.56 -10.33
C GLY A 490 -19.02 13.99 -9.27
N VAL A 491 -19.51 14.81 -8.32
CA VAL A 491 -20.51 14.39 -7.32
C VAL A 491 -21.90 14.40 -7.97
N PRO A 492 -22.54 13.23 -8.23
CA PRO A 492 -23.83 13.18 -8.90
C PRO A 492 -24.97 13.70 -8.03
N ASP A 493 -24.82 13.63 -6.71
CA ASP A 493 -25.81 13.97 -5.68
C ASP A 493 -25.39 15.19 -4.85
N ALA A 494 -24.81 16.21 -5.49
CA ALA A 494 -24.23 17.37 -4.80
C ALA A 494 -25.14 18.04 -3.76
N GLU A 495 -26.46 18.05 -3.98
CA GLU A 495 -27.46 18.62 -3.06
C GLU A 495 -27.58 17.86 -1.72
N SER A 496 -27.04 16.64 -1.63
CA SER A 496 -26.99 15.87 -0.38
C SER A 496 -25.93 16.39 0.60
N PHE A 497 -24.96 17.19 0.13
CA PHE A 497 -23.98 17.82 1.01
C PHE A 497 -24.64 18.93 1.82
N GLU A 498 -24.48 18.85 3.13
CA GLU A 498 -24.90 19.90 4.04
C GLU A 498 -23.98 21.11 3.89
N VAL A 499 -24.54 22.23 3.44
CA VAL A 499 -23.83 23.50 3.25
C VAL A 499 -24.44 24.56 4.15
N HIS A 500 -23.61 25.20 4.96
CA HIS A 500 -23.99 26.39 5.73
C HIS A 500 -23.34 27.63 5.14
N ASN A 501 -24.17 28.64 4.92
CA ASN A 501 -23.73 29.96 4.47
C ASN A 501 -24.14 31.01 5.52
N SER A 502 -23.18 31.82 5.94
CA SER A 502 -23.39 32.87 6.94
C SER A 502 -24.41 33.92 6.51
N VAL A 503 -24.69 34.08 5.21
CA VAL A 503 -25.67 35.05 4.70
C VAL A 503 -27.12 34.61 4.92
N ASN A 504 -27.41 33.31 4.87
CA ASN A 504 -28.77 32.77 4.90
C ASN A 504 -29.04 31.80 6.05
N SER A 505 -28.05 31.52 6.90
CA SER A 505 -28.21 30.59 8.02
C SER A 505 -29.19 31.14 9.06
N PRO A 506 -30.23 30.37 9.45
CA PRO A 506 -31.20 30.80 10.46
C PRO A 506 -30.58 30.91 11.86
N HIS A 507 -29.38 30.37 12.07
CA HIS A 507 -28.67 30.38 13.34
C HIS A 507 -27.88 31.66 13.59
N VAL A 508 -27.70 32.53 12.60
CA VAL A 508 -26.90 33.76 12.72
C VAL A 508 -27.30 34.65 13.89
N PRO A 509 -28.60 34.93 14.16
CA PRO A 509 -28.98 35.73 15.33
C PRO A 509 -28.48 35.12 16.65
N GLN A 510 -28.68 33.81 16.83
CA GLN A 510 -28.23 33.09 18.02
C GLN A 510 -26.69 33.06 18.13
N MET A 511 -26.00 32.86 17.01
CA MET A 511 -24.54 32.90 16.92
C MET A 511 -23.98 34.27 17.33
N VAL A 512 -24.62 35.34 16.89
CA VAL A 512 -24.26 36.72 17.24
C VAL A 512 -24.49 36.98 18.72
N ASP A 513 -25.64 36.60 19.27
CA ASP A 513 -25.94 36.75 20.70
C ASP A 513 -24.91 36.03 21.57
N MET A 514 -24.62 34.76 21.25
CA MET A 514 -23.65 33.94 21.96
C MET A 514 -22.23 34.55 21.93
N LEU A 515 -21.75 34.94 20.75
CA LEU A 515 -20.41 35.51 20.62
C LEU A 515 -20.34 36.91 21.24
N TYR A 516 -21.42 37.69 21.17
CA TYR A 516 -21.47 39.02 21.78
C TYR A 516 -21.47 38.94 23.30
N GLU A 517 -22.23 38.03 23.91
CA GLU A 517 -22.23 37.83 25.37
C GLU A 517 -20.82 37.57 25.91
N ARG A 518 -20.03 36.82 25.14
CA ARG A 518 -18.64 36.49 25.44
C ARG A 518 -17.66 37.65 25.23
N LEU A 519 -17.86 38.47 24.20
CA LEU A 519 -16.92 39.51 23.77
C LEU A 519 -17.27 40.93 24.22
N GLN A 520 -18.50 41.19 24.69
CA GLN A 520 -18.99 42.53 25.06
C GLN A 520 -18.14 43.19 26.16
N ARG A 521 -17.61 42.41 27.11
CA ARG A 521 -16.71 42.91 28.17
C ARG A 521 -15.24 42.98 27.76
N ARG A 522 -14.93 42.63 26.50
CA ARG A 522 -13.60 42.71 25.89
C ARG A 522 -13.51 43.81 24.82
N GLY A 523 -14.48 44.73 24.80
CA GLY A 523 -14.47 45.94 23.96
C GLY A 523 -15.13 45.79 22.58
N TYR A 524 -15.78 44.66 22.29
CA TYR A 524 -16.46 44.45 21.01
C TYR A 524 -17.88 45.01 21.04
N LEU A 525 -18.29 45.74 20.00
CA LEU A 525 -19.68 46.14 19.81
C LEU A 525 -20.45 45.01 19.11
N ARG A 526 -21.77 44.96 19.31
CA ARG A 526 -22.64 43.97 18.66
C ARG A 526 -22.50 43.96 17.14
N ARG A 527 -22.43 45.14 16.51
CA ARG A 527 -22.19 45.29 15.06
C ARG A 527 -20.86 44.70 14.57
N ASP A 528 -19.84 44.69 15.43
CA ASP A 528 -18.53 44.12 15.09
C ASP A 528 -18.61 42.60 15.14
N VAL A 529 -19.31 42.05 16.14
CA VAL A 529 -19.61 40.63 16.25
C VAL A 529 -20.48 40.14 15.09
N GLU A 530 -21.52 40.88 14.72
CA GLU A 530 -22.34 40.58 13.54
C GLU A 530 -21.48 40.50 12.28
N ARG A 531 -20.58 41.47 12.07
CA ARG A 531 -19.64 41.43 10.94
C ARG A 531 -18.75 40.19 10.98
N MET A 532 -18.23 39.83 12.15
CA MET A 532 -17.35 38.66 12.33
C MET A 532 -18.08 37.35 12.01
N VAL A 533 -19.27 37.13 12.59
CA VAL A 533 -20.10 35.95 12.30
C VAL A 533 -20.43 35.85 10.81
N ASN A 534 -20.73 36.99 10.16
CA ASN A 534 -21.09 37.00 8.75
C ASN A 534 -19.92 36.82 7.79
N ARG A 535 -18.69 37.22 8.16
CA ARG A 535 -17.55 37.28 7.22
C ARG A 535 -16.43 36.28 7.51
N ASP A 536 -16.25 35.88 8.77
CA ASP A 536 -15.14 35.03 9.18
C ASP A 536 -15.59 33.58 9.29
N ARG A 537 -15.29 32.80 8.24
CA ARG A 537 -15.64 31.37 8.14
C ARG A 537 -15.18 30.50 9.32
N ASN A 538 -14.03 30.82 9.92
CA ASN A 538 -13.52 30.09 11.09
C ASN A 538 -14.33 30.37 12.35
N ILE A 539 -14.80 31.62 12.51
CA ILE A 539 -15.69 32.00 13.62
C ILE A 539 -17.05 31.35 13.41
N PHE A 540 -17.59 31.44 12.19
CA PHE A 540 -18.87 30.83 11.84
C PHE A 540 -18.85 29.30 12.03
N GLY A 541 -17.82 28.62 11.51
CA GLY A 541 -17.63 27.18 11.70
C GLY A 541 -17.45 26.77 13.15
N SER A 542 -16.71 27.56 13.94
CA SER A 542 -16.56 27.31 15.38
C SER A 542 -17.89 27.47 16.12
N LEU A 543 -18.75 28.41 15.68
CA LEU A 543 -20.08 28.61 16.28
C LEU A 543 -21.04 27.47 15.91
N LEU A 544 -20.96 26.90 14.70
CA LEU A 544 -21.70 25.67 14.36
C LEU A 544 -21.34 24.53 15.32
N LEU A 545 -20.05 24.36 15.59
CA LEU A 545 -19.55 23.36 16.53
C LEU A 545 -20.00 23.65 17.98
N GLN A 546 -19.93 24.91 18.42
CA GLN A 546 -20.35 25.30 19.77
C GLN A 546 -21.86 25.10 19.99
N LEU A 547 -22.67 25.32 18.94
CA LEU A 547 -24.12 25.08 18.95
C LEU A 547 -24.50 23.59 18.86
N GLY A 548 -23.52 22.68 18.70
CA GLY A 548 -23.77 21.25 18.57
C GLY A 548 -24.35 20.83 17.21
N LEU A 549 -24.21 21.68 16.18
CA LEU A 549 -24.64 21.36 14.81
C LEU A 549 -23.64 20.44 14.09
N ALA A 550 -22.45 20.27 14.67
CA ALA A 550 -21.42 19.33 14.27
C ALA A 550 -20.66 18.82 15.51
N ASP A 551 -19.90 17.73 15.34
CA ASP A 551 -19.13 17.06 16.38
C ASP A 551 -17.65 17.48 16.42
N ALA A 552 -17.08 17.88 15.28
CA ALA A 552 -15.73 18.45 15.20
C ALA A 552 -15.59 19.46 14.05
N MET A 553 -14.45 20.13 13.97
CA MET A 553 -14.14 21.11 12.92
C MET A 553 -12.71 20.99 12.41
N ILE A 554 -12.55 21.13 11.09
CA ILE A 554 -11.28 21.27 10.38
C ILE A 554 -11.19 22.66 9.74
N THR A 555 -10.07 23.34 9.94
CA THR A 555 -9.77 24.68 9.40
C THR A 555 -8.27 24.86 9.14
N GLY A 556 -7.85 25.96 8.51
CA GLY A 556 -6.45 26.39 8.45
C GLY A 556 -5.82 26.34 7.06
N THR A 557 -6.57 25.97 6.03
CA THR A 557 -6.06 25.82 4.67
C THR A 557 -5.79 27.15 3.96
N THR A 558 -6.41 28.26 4.42
CA THR A 558 -6.27 29.59 3.77
C THR A 558 -5.61 30.66 4.62
N ARG A 559 -5.28 30.35 5.88
CA ARG A 559 -4.73 31.31 6.84
C ARG A 559 -3.57 30.70 7.61
N THR A 560 -2.73 31.55 8.17
CA THR A 560 -1.67 31.10 9.08
C THR A 560 -2.26 30.45 10.32
N TYR A 561 -1.58 29.44 10.86
CA TYR A 561 -2.04 28.69 12.04
C TYR A 561 -2.43 29.60 13.22
N SER A 562 -1.61 30.62 13.51
CA SER A 562 -1.88 31.56 14.60
C SER A 562 -3.13 32.41 14.38
N GLN A 563 -3.45 32.76 13.13
CA GLN A 563 -4.67 33.47 12.79
C GLN A 563 -5.89 32.59 12.99
N SER A 564 -5.88 31.37 12.45
CA SER A 564 -6.98 30.41 12.60
C SER A 564 -7.22 30.08 14.07
N MET A 565 -6.16 29.79 14.83
CA MET A 565 -6.27 29.50 16.27
C MET A 565 -6.86 30.69 17.06
N ARG A 566 -6.46 31.93 16.73
CA ARG A 566 -7.03 33.13 17.34
C ARG A 566 -8.52 33.28 17.05
N GLU A 567 -8.96 32.96 15.84
CA GLU A 567 -10.37 33.01 15.46
C GLU A 567 -11.19 31.93 16.16
N VAL A 568 -10.70 30.69 16.20
CA VAL A 568 -11.31 29.58 16.94
C VAL A 568 -11.45 29.92 18.43
N ARG A 569 -10.39 30.43 19.08
CA ARG A 569 -10.38 30.78 20.52
C ARG A 569 -11.32 31.92 20.92
N ARG A 570 -11.82 32.71 19.95
CA ARG A 570 -12.87 33.69 20.25
C ARG A 570 -14.19 33.01 20.58
N VAL A 571 -14.41 31.81 20.05
CA VAL A 571 -15.65 31.06 20.18
C VAL A 571 -15.50 29.91 21.17
N ILE A 572 -14.49 29.05 20.97
CA ILE A 572 -14.29 27.80 21.70
C ILE A 572 -13.14 27.97 22.70
N ASP A 573 -13.38 27.62 23.97
CA ASP A 573 -12.33 27.64 24.99
C ASP A 573 -11.41 26.43 24.90
N HIS A 574 -10.31 26.48 25.65
CA HIS A 574 -9.64 25.25 26.03
C HIS A 574 -10.50 24.54 27.07
N ALA A 575 -10.43 23.22 27.11
CA ALA A 575 -11.19 22.47 28.08
C ALA A 575 -10.71 22.78 29.51
N GLU A 576 -11.62 22.72 30.49
CA GLU A 576 -11.35 23.16 31.86
C GLU A 576 -10.16 22.40 32.49
N GLY A 577 -9.18 23.16 33.00
CA GLY A 577 -7.96 22.59 33.57
C GLY A 577 -7.01 21.95 32.54
N LYS A 578 -7.23 22.16 31.24
CA LYS A 578 -6.45 21.55 30.15
C LYS A 578 -5.67 22.60 29.37
N THR A 579 -4.43 22.31 29.06
CA THR A 579 -3.55 23.12 28.21
C THR A 579 -3.75 22.70 26.75
N PRO A 580 -4.08 23.61 25.83
CA PRO A 580 -4.14 23.29 24.41
C PRO A 580 -2.73 23.19 23.82
N PHE A 581 -2.45 22.17 23.01
CA PHE A 581 -1.13 21.94 22.41
C PHE A 581 -1.21 21.10 21.12
N GLY A 582 -0.13 21.12 20.32
CA GLY A 582 -0.03 20.37 19.08
C GLY A 582 0.88 19.15 19.15
N ILE A 583 0.44 18.02 18.62
CA ILE A 583 1.25 16.80 18.47
C ILE A 583 1.61 16.59 16.99
N HIS A 584 2.87 16.33 16.70
CA HIS A 584 3.26 15.65 15.45
C HIS A 584 3.59 14.20 15.75
N VAL A 585 3.09 13.29 14.91
CA VAL A 585 3.43 11.86 14.98
C VAL A 585 4.36 11.56 13.82
N LEU A 586 5.58 11.13 14.13
CA LEU A 586 6.54 10.69 13.16
C LEU A 586 6.49 9.16 13.07
N VAL A 587 6.34 8.66 11.86
CA VAL A 587 6.25 7.23 11.58
C VAL A 587 7.36 6.86 10.60
N ASP A 588 8.22 5.96 11.06
CA ASP A 588 9.25 5.31 10.25
C ASP A 588 9.02 3.79 10.27
N GLN A 589 9.74 3.04 9.43
CA GLN A 589 9.67 1.59 9.31
C GLN A 589 9.87 0.85 10.65
N HIS A 590 10.53 1.49 11.62
CA HIS A 590 10.89 0.87 12.90
C HIS A 590 10.29 1.55 14.14
N HIS A 591 9.84 2.80 14.04
CA HIS A 591 9.46 3.61 15.19
C HIS A 591 8.27 4.54 14.92
N THR A 592 7.43 4.70 15.95
CA THR A 592 6.39 5.74 16.02
C THR A 592 6.72 6.67 17.18
N ILE A 593 6.93 7.95 16.88
CA ILE A 593 7.33 8.97 17.85
C ILE A 593 6.28 10.08 17.90
N PHE A 594 5.84 10.42 19.10
CA PHE A 594 4.91 11.49 19.40
C PHE A 594 5.69 12.70 19.91
N MET A 595 5.60 13.83 19.24
CA MET A 595 6.32 15.04 19.62
C MET A 595 5.37 16.18 19.95
N ALA A 596 5.49 16.75 21.14
CA ALA A 596 4.58 17.74 21.72
C ALA A 596 5.37 18.78 22.55
N ASP A 597 5.03 20.06 22.66
CA ASP A 597 4.04 20.83 21.92
C ASP A 597 4.67 21.50 20.71
N THR A 598 4.13 21.21 19.52
CA THR A 598 4.66 21.64 18.23
C THR A 598 3.98 22.88 17.64
N THR A 599 2.91 23.42 18.25
CA THR A 599 2.12 24.48 17.63
C THR A 599 1.60 25.61 18.52
N VAL A 600 1.42 25.42 19.84
CA VAL A 600 0.65 26.40 20.65
C VAL A 600 1.52 27.19 21.63
N ASN A 601 2.28 26.53 22.49
CA ASN A 601 2.89 27.13 23.67
C ASN A 601 4.36 27.48 23.42
N GLU A 602 4.66 28.78 23.30
CA GLU A 602 6.02 29.26 23.01
C GLU A 602 7.03 28.91 24.12
N ARG A 603 6.63 29.12 25.38
CA ARG A 603 7.40 28.81 26.58
C ARG A 603 6.45 28.24 27.65
N PRO A 604 6.20 26.92 27.63
CA PRO A 604 5.28 26.30 28.58
C PRO A 604 5.83 26.35 30.02
N SER A 605 4.95 26.56 31.00
CA SER A 605 5.28 26.40 32.42
C SER A 605 5.45 24.93 32.78
N ALA A 606 5.92 24.65 34.01
CA ALA A 606 6.06 23.30 34.52
C ALA A 606 4.72 22.53 34.53
N GLU A 607 3.65 23.18 34.99
CA GLU A 607 2.31 22.60 35.01
C GLU A 607 1.78 22.29 33.61
N MET A 608 2.06 23.18 32.64
CA MET A 608 1.69 22.98 31.25
C MET A 608 2.46 21.81 30.64
N LEU A 609 3.77 21.72 30.90
CA LEU A 609 4.61 20.60 30.45
C LEU A 609 4.13 19.25 31.00
N ALA A 610 3.77 19.20 32.29
CA ALA A 610 3.19 18.00 32.90
C ALA A 610 1.84 17.61 32.28
N ASP A 611 0.95 18.57 32.04
CA ASP A 611 -0.34 18.31 31.37
C ASP A 611 -0.17 17.87 29.89
N ILE A 612 0.77 18.47 29.16
CA ILE A 612 1.14 18.04 27.80
C ILE A 612 1.65 16.60 27.80
N ALA A 613 2.50 16.23 28.76
CA ALA A 613 3.03 14.88 28.90
C ALA A 613 1.93 13.84 29.10
N GLU A 614 1.04 14.05 30.07
CA GLU A 614 -0.08 13.15 30.36
C GLU A 614 -1.00 12.96 29.16
N ARG A 615 -1.34 14.04 28.47
CA ARG A 615 -2.23 14.01 27.31
C ARG A 615 -1.58 13.34 26.12
N THR A 616 -0.29 13.61 25.87
CA THR A 616 0.43 12.97 24.77
C THR A 616 0.58 11.47 25.03
N ALA A 617 0.81 11.06 26.28
CA ALA A 617 0.81 9.66 26.68
C ALA A 617 -0.54 8.99 26.45
N HIS A 618 -1.65 9.68 26.72
CA HIS A 618 -3.00 9.19 26.42
C HIS A 618 -3.26 9.02 24.92
N VAL A 619 -2.81 9.96 24.09
CA VAL A 619 -2.87 9.85 22.62
C VAL A 619 -2.05 8.64 22.15
N ALA A 620 -0.83 8.46 22.67
CA ALA A 620 0.01 7.31 22.33
C ALA A 620 -0.67 5.98 22.68
N ARG A 621 -1.32 5.87 23.85
CA ARG A 621 -2.10 4.69 24.25
C ARG A 621 -3.30 4.41 23.35
N ARG A 622 -4.07 5.46 23.00
CA ARG A 622 -5.18 5.33 22.03
C ARG A 622 -4.70 4.87 20.66
N MET A 623 -3.46 5.19 20.33
CA MET A 623 -2.76 4.74 19.13
C MET A 623 -2.03 3.40 19.32
N GLY A 624 -2.27 2.67 20.42
CA GLY A 624 -1.74 1.32 20.63
C GLY A 624 -0.29 1.24 21.13
N HIS A 625 0.29 2.34 21.60
CA HIS A 625 1.66 2.38 22.11
C HIS A 625 1.70 2.55 23.63
N GLU A 626 2.54 1.77 24.31
CA GLU A 626 2.86 2.04 25.72
C GLU A 626 3.79 3.26 25.81
N PRO A 627 3.37 4.35 26.50
CA PRO A 627 4.10 5.60 26.53
C PRO A 627 5.35 5.55 27.40
N ARG A 628 6.46 6.01 26.81
CA ARG A 628 7.73 6.31 27.46
C ARG A 628 8.07 7.76 27.15
N VAL A 629 7.87 8.63 28.15
CA VAL A 629 7.87 10.08 27.99
C VAL A 629 9.23 10.67 28.36
N ALA A 630 9.89 11.33 27.44
CA ALA A 630 11.09 12.11 27.73
C ALA A 630 10.79 13.60 27.67
N PHE A 631 11.16 14.33 28.72
CA PHE A 631 11.20 15.79 28.68
C PHE A 631 12.54 16.25 28.12
N LEU A 632 12.50 16.79 26.90
CA LEU A 632 13.68 17.12 26.14
C LEU A 632 14.27 18.47 26.52
N SER A 633 15.60 18.52 26.54
CA SER A 633 16.38 19.73 26.75
C SER A 633 17.70 19.65 25.99
N TYR A 634 18.44 20.76 25.91
CA TYR A 634 19.84 20.72 25.51
C TYR A 634 20.75 20.15 26.63
N SER A 635 20.25 20.14 27.87
CA SER A 635 20.93 19.60 29.04
C SER A 635 20.48 18.18 29.32
N THR A 636 21.40 17.34 29.79
CA THR A 636 21.07 16.03 30.35
C THR A 636 21.37 16.02 31.83
N PHE A 637 20.32 16.03 32.66
CA PHE A 637 20.38 16.02 34.12
C PHE A 637 21.37 17.05 34.68
N GLY A 638 21.33 18.28 34.14
CA GLY A 638 22.10 19.42 34.57
C GLY A 638 23.44 19.65 33.88
N ASN A 639 23.78 18.87 32.85
CA ASN A 639 24.98 19.08 32.06
C ASN A 639 24.70 19.26 30.55
N PRO A 640 25.11 20.38 29.92
CA PRO A 640 25.67 21.57 30.57
C PRO A 640 24.62 22.27 31.45
N PRO A 641 25.05 23.02 32.49
CA PRO A 641 24.12 23.81 33.29
C PRO A 641 23.52 24.95 32.47
N GLY A 642 22.38 25.47 32.89
CA GLY A 642 21.88 26.75 32.38
C GLY A 642 20.57 27.19 33.04
N SER A 643 20.04 28.30 32.56
CA SER A 643 19.02 29.10 33.25
C SER A 643 17.57 28.82 32.84
N TRP A 644 17.34 27.92 31.88
CA TRP A 644 16.01 27.60 31.34
C TRP A 644 15.71 26.11 31.45
N LEU A 645 16.11 25.50 32.57
CA LEU A 645 15.91 24.07 32.86
C LEU A 645 14.86 23.82 33.94
N ASP A 646 14.58 24.82 34.77
CA ASP A 646 13.79 24.64 36.00
C ASP A 646 12.33 24.28 35.71
N ASN A 647 11.72 24.87 34.67
CA ASN A 647 10.35 24.52 34.27
C ASN A 647 10.22 23.05 33.86
N ILE A 648 11.27 22.47 33.24
CA ILE A 648 11.26 21.07 32.83
C ILE A 648 11.42 20.15 34.04
N ARG A 649 12.35 20.48 34.94
CA ARG A 649 12.57 19.72 36.18
C ARG A 649 11.36 19.74 37.09
N GLU A 650 10.77 20.93 37.24
CA GLU A 650 9.56 21.10 38.03
C GLU A 650 8.38 20.34 37.40
N ALA A 651 8.30 20.21 36.08
CA ALA A 651 7.30 19.36 35.43
C ALA A 651 7.46 17.88 35.82
N VAL A 652 8.69 17.38 35.93
CA VAL A 652 8.97 16.03 36.44
C VAL A 652 8.54 15.89 37.90
N CYS A 653 8.84 16.88 38.76
CA CYS A 653 8.39 16.90 40.14
C CYS A 653 6.86 16.89 40.26
N ILE A 654 6.17 17.66 39.41
CA ILE A 654 4.70 17.68 39.37
C ILE A 654 4.15 16.31 38.99
N LEU A 655 4.77 15.62 38.02
CA LEU A 655 4.34 14.26 37.66
C LEU A 655 4.62 13.24 38.78
N ASP A 656 5.67 13.42 39.58
CA ASP A 656 5.93 12.58 40.77
C ASP A 656 4.80 12.68 41.78
N GLU A 657 4.25 13.89 41.97
CA GLU A 657 3.08 14.11 42.85
C GLU A 657 1.80 13.52 42.25
N ARG A 658 1.62 13.59 40.92
CA ARG A 658 0.41 13.12 40.23
C ARG A 658 0.38 11.61 39.99
N ASN A 659 1.53 10.96 39.91
CA ASN A 659 1.70 9.54 39.61
C ASN A 659 0.83 9.05 38.43
N PRO A 660 1.12 9.48 37.19
CA PRO A 660 0.20 9.36 36.05
C PRO A 660 0.15 7.95 35.42
N GLY A 661 0.90 6.98 35.96
CA GLY A 661 0.85 5.59 35.54
C GLY A 661 1.50 5.30 34.19
N PHE A 662 2.49 6.08 33.76
CA PHE A 662 3.37 5.80 32.61
C PHE A 662 4.82 6.14 32.96
N GLU A 663 5.77 5.66 32.16
CA GLU A 663 7.20 5.98 32.36
C GLU A 663 7.50 7.40 31.86
N TYR A 664 8.19 8.19 32.68
CA TYR A 664 8.66 9.51 32.28
C TYR A 664 10.00 9.86 32.91
N GLU A 665 10.81 10.68 32.22
CA GLU A 665 12.07 11.18 32.75
C GLU A 665 12.50 12.51 32.10
N GLY A 666 13.32 13.29 32.80
CA GLY A 666 14.01 14.46 32.26
C GLY A 666 14.63 15.36 33.34
N GLU A 667 15.22 16.49 32.98
CA GLU A 667 15.47 16.96 31.62
C GLU A 667 16.60 16.18 30.95
N MET A 668 16.42 15.80 29.67
CA MET A 668 17.42 15.02 28.94
C MET A 668 17.57 15.41 27.48
N ALA A 669 18.76 15.23 26.93
CA ALA A 669 19.01 15.47 25.51
C ALA A 669 18.47 14.33 24.63
N PRO A 670 18.10 14.61 23.35
CA PRO A 670 17.50 13.60 22.47
C PRO A 670 18.37 12.37 22.23
N ASP A 671 19.69 12.53 22.20
CA ASP A 671 20.68 11.46 22.02
C ASP A 671 20.72 10.48 23.20
N VAL A 672 20.25 10.91 24.39
CA VAL A 672 20.06 10.04 25.56
C VAL A 672 18.63 9.48 25.58
N ALA A 673 17.62 10.32 25.35
CA ALA A 673 16.22 9.93 25.37
C ALA A 673 15.87 8.81 24.36
N LEU A 674 16.50 8.84 23.19
CA LEU A 674 16.23 7.90 22.09
C LEU A 674 17.23 6.73 22.03
N ASN A 675 18.22 6.68 22.92
CA ASN A 675 19.28 5.68 22.87
C ASN A 675 19.43 4.95 24.22
N LEU A 676 18.93 3.72 24.26
CA LEU A 676 19.01 2.87 25.46
C LEU A 676 20.45 2.65 25.95
N ARG A 677 21.45 2.66 25.06
CA ARG A 677 22.86 2.50 25.49
C ARG A 677 23.37 3.74 26.21
N ALA A 678 23.03 4.94 25.73
CA ALA A 678 23.41 6.20 26.37
C ALA A 678 22.67 6.39 27.70
N MET A 679 21.39 6.00 27.74
CA MET A 679 20.54 6.04 28.92
C MET A 679 21.09 5.19 30.09
N LYS A 680 21.75 4.07 29.81
CA LYS A 680 22.39 3.21 30.84
C LYS A 680 23.47 3.92 31.68
N ASN A 681 24.00 5.05 31.23
CA ASN A 681 24.92 5.87 32.02
C ASN A 681 24.22 6.59 33.19
N TYR A 682 22.89 6.63 33.18
CA TYR A 682 22.04 7.27 34.18
C TYR A 682 21.13 6.21 34.82
N PRO A 683 21.64 5.39 35.77
CA PRO A 683 20.91 4.23 36.31
C PRO A 683 19.66 4.60 37.11
N PHE A 684 19.49 5.89 37.44
CA PHE A 684 18.28 6.42 38.07
C PHE A 684 17.16 6.75 37.07
N CYS A 685 17.46 6.74 35.76
CA CYS A 685 16.49 7.01 34.69
C CYS A 685 15.33 6.00 34.77
N ARG A 686 14.10 6.51 34.84
CA ARG A 686 12.89 5.69 34.99
C ARG A 686 12.45 4.97 33.70
N LEU A 687 12.97 5.38 32.54
CA LEU A 687 12.58 4.81 31.25
C LEU A 687 13.21 3.40 31.07
N SER A 688 12.37 2.41 30.74
CA SER A 688 12.79 1.03 30.46
C SER A 688 13.39 0.84 29.06
N GLY A 689 13.18 1.81 28.17
CA GLY A 689 13.58 1.78 26.77
C GLY A 689 13.65 3.18 26.15
N PRO A 690 14.02 3.30 24.86
CA PRO A 690 13.96 4.57 24.14
C PRO A 690 12.56 5.20 24.25
N ALA A 691 12.54 6.52 24.49
CA ALA A 691 11.30 7.28 24.55
C ALA A 691 10.57 7.24 23.20
N ASN A 692 9.25 7.11 23.24
CA ASN A 692 8.37 7.27 22.08
C ASN A 692 7.50 8.52 22.20
N VAL A 693 7.45 9.17 23.36
CA VAL A 693 6.80 10.45 23.57
C VAL A 693 7.86 11.48 23.94
N LEU A 694 7.98 12.54 23.15
CA LEU A 694 8.97 13.59 23.30
C LEU A 694 8.26 14.91 23.64
N VAL A 695 8.41 15.32 24.90
CA VAL A 695 7.90 16.61 25.39
C VAL A 695 9.00 17.65 25.24
N MET A 696 8.82 18.52 24.25
CA MET A 696 9.73 19.57 23.84
C MET A 696 9.67 20.78 24.81
N PRO A 697 10.78 21.50 25.01
CA PRO A 697 10.87 22.58 26.00
C PRO A 697 10.11 23.86 25.60
N GLY A 698 9.68 23.97 24.34
CA GLY A 698 8.92 25.10 23.83
C GLY A 698 8.76 25.06 22.31
N LEU A 699 7.90 25.95 21.79
CA LEU A 699 7.47 25.96 20.39
C LEU A 699 8.62 26.08 19.39
N GLN A 700 9.65 26.87 19.69
CA GLN A 700 10.78 27.06 18.77
C GLN A 700 11.49 25.74 18.50
N SER A 701 11.85 24.99 19.54
CA SER A 701 12.48 23.68 19.41
C SER A 701 11.54 22.68 18.74
N ALA A 702 10.29 22.61 19.19
CA ALA A 702 9.34 21.63 18.71
C ALA A 702 8.95 21.82 17.23
N ASN A 703 8.62 23.05 16.82
CA ASN A 703 8.16 23.34 15.47
C ASN A 703 9.29 23.20 14.44
N LEU A 704 10.50 23.66 14.78
CA LEU A 704 11.67 23.51 13.91
C LEU A 704 12.03 22.02 13.76
N SER A 705 12.09 21.26 14.85
CA SER A 705 12.36 19.82 14.78
C SER A 705 11.31 19.08 13.96
N ALA A 706 10.02 19.37 14.12
CA ALA A 706 8.95 18.71 13.38
C ALA A 706 9.07 18.95 11.87
N LYS A 707 9.36 20.20 11.48
CA LYS A 707 9.52 20.57 10.07
C LYS A 707 10.81 20.01 9.48
N LEU A 708 11.92 20.05 10.20
CA LEU A 708 13.17 19.44 9.73
C LEU A 708 13.01 17.94 9.51
N LEU A 709 12.34 17.24 10.43
CA LEU A 709 12.08 15.81 10.28
C LEU A 709 11.09 15.52 9.15
N ARG A 710 10.11 16.40 8.89
CA ARG A 710 9.22 16.27 7.71
C ARG A 710 9.99 16.42 6.40
N GLU A 711 10.89 17.40 6.31
CA GLU A 711 11.61 17.69 5.07
C GLU A 711 12.84 16.78 4.85
N LEU A 712 13.43 16.24 5.91
CA LEU A 712 14.70 15.47 5.84
C LEU A 712 14.59 14.03 6.36
N GLY A 713 13.55 13.67 7.11
CA GLY A 713 13.52 12.47 7.94
C GLY A 713 13.12 11.17 7.23
N GLY A 714 12.78 11.21 5.94
CA GLY A 714 12.43 10.03 5.12
C GLY A 714 11.13 9.30 5.51
N GLY A 715 10.67 9.42 6.77
CA GLY A 715 9.43 8.86 7.30
C GLY A 715 8.19 9.74 7.08
N ALA A 716 7.01 9.17 7.31
CA ALA A 716 5.75 9.88 7.25
C ALA A 716 5.54 10.74 8.51
N VAL A 717 5.02 11.96 8.34
CA VAL A 717 4.71 12.87 9.46
C VAL A 717 3.23 13.22 9.45
N ILE A 718 2.53 12.80 10.50
CA ILE A 718 1.11 13.09 10.72
C ILE A 718 0.98 14.29 11.67
N GLY A 719 0.02 15.17 11.37
CA GLY A 719 -0.27 16.35 12.18
C GLY A 719 0.24 17.67 11.57
N PRO A 720 0.15 18.79 12.32
CA PRO A 720 -0.12 18.82 13.76
C PRO A 720 -1.56 18.46 14.14
N MET A 721 -1.72 17.65 15.18
CA MET A 721 -2.99 17.37 15.85
C MET A 721 -3.16 18.31 17.04
N LEU A 722 -4.21 19.12 17.05
CA LEU A 722 -4.52 20.01 18.16
C LEU A 722 -5.31 19.23 19.23
N ILE A 723 -4.82 19.28 20.46
CA ILE A 723 -5.36 18.60 21.65
C ILE A 723 -5.68 19.65 22.72
N GLY A 724 -6.62 19.36 23.63
CA GLY A 724 -6.89 20.18 24.82
C GLY A 724 -7.93 21.30 24.63
N MET A 725 -8.62 21.32 23.50
CA MET A 725 -9.76 22.22 23.25
C MET A 725 -11.06 21.69 23.88
N GLU A 726 -11.99 22.58 24.24
CA GLU A 726 -13.32 22.23 24.78
C GLU A 726 -14.14 21.40 23.78
N LYS A 727 -14.00 21.73 22.50
CA LYS A 727 -14.59 21.01 21.37
C LYS A 727 -13.49 20.50 20.44
N PRO A 728 -13.68 19.37 19.74
CA PRO A 728 -12.68 18.84 18.84
C PRO A 728 -12.48 19.76 17.62
N VAL A 729 -11.31 20.40 17.53
CA VAL A 729 -10.95 21.29 16.43
C VAL A 729 -9.55 20.92 15.95
N GLN A 730 -9.35 20.76 14.64
CA GLN A 730 -8.05 20.59 14.02
C GLN A 730 -7.73 21.77 13.11
N VAL A 731 -6.48 22.25 13.21
CA VAL A 731 -5.96 23.35 12.41
C VAL A 731 -4.87 22.80 11.49
N ALA A 732 -5.24 22.58 10.23
CA ALA A 732 -4.35 22.15 9.17
C ALA A 732 -3.36 23.24 8.76
N THR A 733 -2.31 22.84 8.03
CA THR A 733 -1.39 23.80 7.39
C THR A 733 -1.91 24.17 5.99
N MET A 734 -1.52 25.33 5.49
CA MET A 734 -1.87 25.74 4.11
C MET A 734 -1.27 24.81 3.03
N SER A 735 -0.26 24.01 3.38
CA SER A 735 0.34 22.99 2.52
C SER A 735 -0.32 21.61 2.61
N SER A 736 -1.36 21.46 3.44
CA SER A 736 -2.03 20.17 3.65
C SER A 736 -2.75 19.71 2.38
N THR A 737 -2.57 18.44 2.04
CA THR A 737 -3.26 17.77 0.94
C THR A 737 -4.67 17.34 1.37
N ALA A 738 -5.52 16.92 0.43
CA ALA A 738 -6.85 16.40 0.75
C ALA A 738 -6.77 15.17 1.69
N SER A 739 -5.77 14.30 1.49
CA SER A 739 -5.52 13.13 2.33
C SER A 739 -5.15 13.51 3.77
N ASP A 740 -4.34 14.55 3.96
CA ASP A 740 -3.99 15.07 5.28
C ASP A 740 -5.23 15.58 6.02
N LEU A 741 -6.12 16.30 5.31
CA LEU A 741 -7.36 16.82 5.87
C LEU A 741 -8.34 15.70 6.26
N VAL A 742 -8.46 14.66 5.45
CA VAL A 742 -9.26 13.47 5.81
C VAL A 742 -8.67 12.77 7.03
N THR A 743 -7.34 12.61 7.08
CA THR A 743 -6.66 12.01 8.22
C THR A 743 -6.95 12.80 9.50
N LEU A 744 -6.85 14.12 9.47
CA LEU A 744 -7.20 14.98 10.61
C LEU A 744 -8.68 14.88 11.00
N ALA A 745 -9.58 14.83 10.01
CA ALA A 745 -11.02 14.64 10.24
C ALA A 745 -11.34 13.30 10.90
N VAL A 746 -10.71 12.22 10.43
CA VAL A 746 -10.86 10.88 10.99
C VAL A 746 -10.31 10.80 12.41
N LEU A 747 -9.13 11.38 12.66
CA LEU A 747 -8.54 11.40 14.01
C LEU A 747 -9.38 12.22 15.00
N ALA A 748 -10.00 13.31 14.54
CA ALA A 748 -10.94 14.10 15.34
C ALA A 748 -12.26 13.36 15.59
N ALA A 749 -12.80 12.70 14.57
CA ALA A 749 -14.04 11.92 14.63
C ALA A 749 -13.90 10.67 15.53
N GLY A 750 -12.79 9.94 15.39
CA GLY A 750 -12.48 8.74 16.16
C GLY A 750 -12.10 9.01 17.61
N GLY A 751 -12.08 10.27 18.04
CA GLY A 751 -11.77 10.66 19.42
C GLY A 751 -10.31 10.45 19.81
N ILE A 752 -9.41 10.22 18.86
CA ILE A 752 -7.98 10.08 19.12
C ILE A 752 -7.38 11.46 19.45
N ALA A 753 -7.86 12.51 18.77
CA ALA A 753 -7.41 13.89 18.95
C ALA A 753 -8.30 14.71 19.92
N GLN A 754 -8.62 14.17 21.10
CA GLN A 754 -9.47 14.81 22.12
C GLN A 754 -8.79 14.94 23.49
#